data_AF-A0A257M7V0-F1
#
_entry.id   AF-A0A257M7V0-F1
#
_cell.length_a   1.000
_cell.length_b   1.000
_cell.length_c   1.000
_cell.angle_alpha   90.00
_cell.angle_beta   90.00
_cell.angle_gamma   90.00
#
_symmetry.space_group_name_H-M   'P 1'
#
loop_
_entity.id
_entity.type
_entity.pdbx_description
1 polymer ?
#
loop_
_entity_poly.entity_id
_entity_poly.type
_entity_poly.pdbx_seq_one_letter_code
_entity_poly.pdbx_strand_id
1 'polypeptide(L)'
;MRKADGAEFLPKGRPGEGFFLKGVDGAVVRLTNLTLLPDGHLLAADAGGSKKVRFAITHGQRHIAFRVASTEGIDPERFESFHFSALSNPQLRVLSLDYMTRADSRPYGVFVDWNEFWHRSPQDPLGGFALYEKTSDDDEDETLLRLWVEEKLPHPKVAGDWNVERARSWIAGWQKRFADRTQLILAGQSLAELREGLDFASRADIRQIYLFTDTWRTDPFWLVGGKNWEVNTKVFPQGEADLRKFSEEVRGRGMYLALHYISGGIGMKDPIYVGQNPDSRLAGWGVGTLARPLGVEETTISFRPGPGVVPPAERRLPYFKESQWNWMRVGTEIVRIGSIEPQADGSWLLKGCRRAQGSTQATAHPEGQAAAGLFASYGQNFVPDNDSTLLNRCLVEHVEFDGAEIHAHEGYWGYRKFATRVYQALDHPTTTHDSSGSRADCWLEYRLNSSKRLMQGSCAYTHGNYIVPIALASPSRPASTLLDAHFFLSQGNLGGALGIAKPEPMFGVTPAMLKAHGLTDGFISTLATWKEVCSRLTPEQRARLDSTFARPKGDRSFLFNHHLQSPVVPVARKVEDRYEIVPTRVLTRKTGDILWQVGQEHGPISPRQFIQTGEALALENPDAAQPVQFILHVLPAFDFSAEAVPATAGRASAAGAKTATEIFTEGNRTGSTAPVSKTIGNVLLQPASSKVIRTSGPTAATMEGDTLILTASNPGDQVQREVQQLPAWSIEADLSSRRGLGMWVTGDQSGALLLIEVGSRDYIVPIDFAGRRYIEIPNGEVSWARGDWGWRMETKSNDYAHVRQVKIGFGQMAPHSTSTVKVEQLTALGEIPVELLNPVIHLNDGQLEVRGSIPSGHFLQYAGGDSAKLFDENWRQQGELRVKKADTFMPHGSVTFSLSIEDPKPRPWLDLQVLTTSNAIQVGN
;
A
#
# COMPACT_ATOMS: atom_id res chain seq x y z
N MET A 1 -25.30 -37.35 -0.63
CA MET A 1 -25.88 -35.99 -0.48
C MET A 1 -26.83 -35.75 -1.65
N ARG A 2 -28.09 -35.42 -1.36
CA ARG A 2 -29.12 -35.11 -2.36
C ARG A 2 -29.61 -33.68 -2.16
N LYS A 3 -29.98 -33.03 -3.26
CA LYS A 3 -30.65 -31.73 -3.31
C LYS A 3 -32.05 -31.82 -2.69
N ALA A 4 -32.66 -30.68 -2.42
CA ALA A 4 -34.08 -30.59 -2.04
C ALA A 4 -35.03 -31.22 -3.08
N ASP A 5 -34.67 -31.20 -4.36
CA ASP A 5 -35.42 -31.85 -5.45
C ASP A 5 -35.17 -33.37 -5.58
N GLY A 6 -34.29 -33.93 -4.75
CA GLY A 6 -33.94 -35.36 -4.73
C GLY A 6 -32.78 -35.76 -5.64
N ALA A 7 -32.25 -34.87 -6.49
CA ALA A 7 -31.11 -35.16 -7.35
C ALA A 7 -29.78 -35.26 -6.57
N GLU A 8 -28.80 -36.00 -7.08
CA GLU A 8 -27.49 -36.10 -6.43
C GLU A 8 -26.61 -34.87 -6.70
N PHE A 9 -25.89 -34.41 -5.67
CA PHE A 9 -24.90 -33.35 -5.82
C PHE A 9 -23.61 -33.81 -6.51
N LEU A 10 -23.25 -35.06 -6.30
CA LEU A 10 -21.98 -35.64 -6.75
C LEU A 10 -22.16 -36.24 -8.15
N PRO A 11 -21.24 -35.99 -9.09
CA PRO A 11 -21.30 -36.59 -10.41
C PRO A 11 -21.03 -38.10 -10.34
N LYS A 12 -21.78 -38.87 -11.15
CA LYS A 12 -21.60 -40.32 -11.24
C LYS A 12 -20.23 -40.66 -11.83
N GLY A 13 -19.43 -41.44 -11.10
CA GLY A 13 -18.14 -41.99 -11.56
C GLY A 13 -16.88 -41.21 -11.17
N ARG A 14 -16.97 -39.93 -10.76
CA ARG A 14 -15.83 -39.13 -10.24
C ARG A 14 -16.27 -38.16 -9.14
N PRO A 15 -16.61 -38.64 -7.93
CA PRO A 15 -17.13 -37.79 -6.86
C PRO A 15 -16.08 -36.95 -6.13
N GLY A 16 -14.79 -37.04 -6.50
CA GLY A 16 -13.67 -36.44 -5.77
C GLY A 16 -12.96 -37.45 -4.85
N GLU A 17 -12.04 -36.96 -4.02
CA GLU A 17 -11.17 -37.80 -3.18
C GLU A 17 -11.81 -38.22 -1.85
N GLY A 18 -12.91 -37.59 -1.44
CA GLY A 18 -13.51 -37.79 -0.12
C GLY A 18 -12.56 -37.31 0.99
N PHE A 19 -12.50 -38.05 2.09
CA PHE A 19 -11.56 -37.79 3.18
C PHE A 19 -10.20 -38.43 2.89
N PHE A 20 -9.11 -37.68 3.07
CA PHE A 20 -7.76 -38.21 2.86
C PHE A 20 -6.70 -37.50 3.70
N LEU A 21 -5.63 -38.22 4.00
CA LEU A 21 -4.41 -37.71 4.63
C LEU A 21 -3.35 -37.51 3.57
N LYS A 22 -2.54 -36.47 3.75
CA LYS A 22 -1.37 -36.20 2.91
C LYS A 22 -0.09 -36.38 3.74
N GLY A 23 0.81 -37.22 3.24
CA GLY A 23 2.09 -37.52 3.85
C GLY A 23 3.11 -36.40 3.59
N VAL A 24 4.13 -36.33 4.46
CA VAL A 24 5.28 -35.41 4.30
C VAL A 24 6.08 -35.67 3.01
N ASP A 25 5.97 -36.87 2.45
CA ASP A 25 6.54 -37.29 1.17
C ASP A 25 5.60 -37.03 -0.03
N GLY A 26 4.42 -36.46 0.22
CA GLY A 26 3.37 -36.24 -0.77
C GLY A 26 2.44 -37.44 -1.00
N ALA A 27 2.64 -38.56 -0.30
CA ALA A 27 1.76 -39.72 -0.44
C ALA A 27 0.34 -39.42 0.05
N VAL A 28 -0.69 -39.98 -0.61
CA VAL A 28 -2.09 -39.76 -0.24
C VAL A 28 -2.69 -41.05 0.29
N VAL A 29 -3.24 -41.00 1.51
CA VAL A 29 -3.98 -42.10 2.13
C VAL A 29 -5.45 -41.74 2.24
N ARG A 30 -6.29 -42.41 1.46
CA ARG A 30 -7.74 -42.16 1.43
C ARG A 30 -8.45 -42.91 2.55
N LEU A 31 -9.40 -42.23 3.20
CA LEU A 31 -10.27 -42.79 4.23
C LEU A 31 -11.64 -43.15 3.61
N THR A 32 -11.65 -44.18 2.77
CA THR A 32 -12.84 -44.54 1.95
C THR A 32 -13.88 -45.36 2.69
N ASN A 33 -13.52 -46.01 3.81
CA ASN A 33 -14.44 -46.82 4.60
C ASN A 33 -15.24 -45.90 5.54
N LEU A 34 -16.42 -45.47 5.09
CA LEU A 34 -17.31 -44.57 5.81
C LEU A 34 -18.44 -45.36 6.50
N THR A 35 -18.47 -45.34 7.83
CA THR A 35 -19.47 -46.08 8.63
C THR A 35 -20.18 -45.14 9.60
N LEU A 36 -21.50 -45.07 9.54
CA LEU A 36 -22.32 -44.41 10.56
C LEU A 36 -22.45 -45.34 11.77
N LEU A 37 -21.95 -44.92 12.92
CA LEU A 37 -21.96 -45.67 14.17
C LEU A 37 -23.34 -45.54 14.87
N PRO A 38 -23.71 -46.49 15.75
CA PRO A 38 -24.98 -46.45 16.49
C PRO A 38 -25.18 -45.20 17.35
N ASP A 39 -24.09 -44.54 17.75
CA ASP A 39 -24.10 -43.31 18.53
C ASP A 39 -24.14 -42.03 17.66
N GLY A 40 -24.45 -42.18 16.37
CA GLY A 40 -24.63 -41.08 15.43
C GLY A 40 -23.33 -40.48 14.87
N HIS A 41 -22.16 -41.00 15.25
CA HIS A 41 -20.88 -40.53 14.69
C HIS A 41 -20.57 -41.19 13.36
N LEU A 42 -19.87 -40.48 12.48
CA LEU A 42 -19.30 -41.05 11.25
C LEU A 42 -17.84 -41.44 11.50
N LEU A 43 -17.52 -42.69 11.26
CA LEU A 43 -16.14 -43.19 11.22
C LEU A 43 -15.66 -43.20 9.77
N ALA A 44 -14.61 -42.44 9.47
CA ALA A 44 -13.87 -42.51 8.22
C ALA A 44 -12.56 -43.25 8.44
N ALA A 45 -12.37 -44.39 7.76
CA ALA A 45 -11.18 -45.22 7.91
C ALA A 45 -10.51 -45.52 6.57
N ASP A 46 -9.20 -45.74 6.60
CA ASP A 46 -8.48 -46.28 5.44
C ASP A 46 -8.92 -47.71 5.11
N ALA A 47 -8.53 -48.20 3.94
CA ALA A 47 -8.92 -49.54 3.47
C ALA A 47 -8.56 -50.65 4.47
N GLY A 48 -7.45 -50.51 5.20
CA GLY A 48 -6.99 -51.46 6.22
C GLY A 48 -7.56 -51.22 7.62
N GLY A 49 -8.33 -50.15 7.86
CA GLY A 49 -8.86 -49.80 9.17
C GLY A 49 -7.79 -49.40 10.21
N SER A 50 -6.56 -49.12 9.77
CA SER A 50 -5.42 -48.74 10.62
C SER A 50 -5.40 -47.26 10.98
N LYS A 51 -6.02 -46.41 10.15
CA LYS A 51 -6.11 -44.96 10.32
C LYS A 51 -7.58 -44.59 10.32
N LYS A 52 -8.01 -43.89 11.36
CA LYS A 52 -9.42 -43.55 11.57
C LYS A 52 -9.58 -42.10 12.00
N VAL A 53 -10.59 -41.44 11.46
CA VAL A 53 -11.09 -40.15 11.93
C VAL A 53 -12.57 -40.34 12.27
N ARG A 54 -12.94 -39.99 13.50
CA ARG A 54 -14.33 -40.06 13.98
C ARG A 54 -14.91 -38.65 13.98
N PHE A 55 -16.08 -38.49 13.37
CA PHE A 55 -16.81 -37.22 13.30
C PHE A 55 -18.10 -37.28 14.11
N ALA A 56 -18.34 -36.26 14.93
CA ALA A 56 -19.69 -35.95 15.40
C ALA A 56 -20.46 -35.30 14.26
N ILE A 57 -21.66 -35.80 13.98
CA ILE A 57 -22.56 -35.24 12.97
C ILE A 57 -23.71 -34.51 13.66
N THR A 58 -23.97 -33.29 13.22
CA THR A 58 -25.18 -32.54 13.56
C THR A 58 -26.01 -32.29 12.31
N HIS A 59 -27.33 -32.43 12.45
CA HIS A 59 -28.30 -32.13 11.42
C HIS A 59 -28.99 -30.82 11.79
N GLY A 60 -28.62 -29.74 11.09
CA GLY A 60 -29.33 -28.48 11.19
C GLY A 60 -30.56 -28.47 10.29
N GLN A 61 -31.30 -27.36 10.32
CA GLN A 61 -32.50 -27.23 9.49
C GLN A 61 -32.17 -27.19 7.98
N ARG A 62 -30.98 -26.69 7.62
CA ARG A 62 -30.57 -26.45 6.23
C ARG A 62 -29.17 -26.96 5.88
N HIS A 63 -28.52 -27.67 6.80
CA HIS A 63 -27.14 -28.11 6.64
C HIS A 63 -26.88 -29.42 7.40
N ILE A 64 -25.76 -30.05 7.06
CA ILE A 64 -25.16 -31.14 7.83
C ILE A 64 -23.76 -30.72 8.23
N ALA A 65 -23.43 -30.83 9.52
CA ALA A 65 -22.15 -30.42 10.07
C ALA A 65 -21.35 -31.63 10.57
N PHE A 66 -20.04 -31.58 10.35
CA PHE A 66 -19.07 -32.60 10.74
C PHE A 66 -18.01 -31.93 11.62
N ARG A 67 -17.85 -32.42 12.85
CA ARG A 67 -16.75 -32.02 13.75
C ARG A 67 -15.90 -33.23 14.05
N VAL A 68 -14.59 -33.09 13.95
CA VAL A 68 -13.69 -34.17 14.37
C VAL A 68 -13.87 -34.36 15.88
N ALA A 69 -14.17 -35.59 16.29
CA ALA A 69 -14.28 -36.00 17.69
C ALA A 69 -12.99 -36.67 18.17
N SER A 70 -12.35 -37.48 17.32
CA SER A 70 -11.08 -38.14 17.63
C SER A 70 -10.37 -38.66 16.38
N THR A 71 -9.08 -38.92 16.50
CA THR A 71 -8.25 -39.60 15.50
C THR A 71 -7.54 -40.80 16.10
N GLU A 72 -7.38 -41.89 15.35
CA GLU A 72 -6.72 -43.12 15.79
C GLU A 72 -5.75 -43.61 14.69
N GLY A 73 -4.52 -43.97 15.09
CA GLY A 73 -3.52 -44.54 14.18
C GLY A 73 -2.95 -43.58 13.13
N ILE A 74 -3.10 -42.27 13.34
CA ILE A 74 -2.56 -41.22 12.47
C ILE A 74 -1.41 -40.53 13.19
N ASP A 75 -0.21 -40.62 12.59
CA ASP A 75 1.04 -40.11 13.14
C ASP A 75 1.36 -38.72 12.56
N PRO A 76 1.43 -37.65 13.38
CA PRO A 76 1.79 -36.31 12.95
C PRO A 76 3.17 -36.21 12.27
N GLU A 77 4.12 -37.10 12.57
CA GLU A 77 5.44 -37.08 11.94
C GLU A 77 5.40 -37.61 10.50
N ARG A 78 4.36 -38.38 10.14
CA ARG A 78 4.20 -38.97 8.81
C ARG A 78 3.22 -38.20 7.93
N PHE A 79 2.24 -37.54 8.53
CA PHE A 79 1.16 -36.84 7.80
C PHE A 79 1.18 -35.35 8.09
N GLU A 80 1.41 -34.55 7.05
CA GLU A 80 1.44 -33.09 7.16
C GLU A 80 0.03 -32.51 7.33
N SER A 81 -0.98 -33.10 6.70
CA SER A 81 -2.33 -32.51 6.68
C SER A 81 -3.45 -33.52 6.44
N PHE A 82 -4.66 -33.12 6.82
CA PHE A 82 -5.91 -33.85 6.60
C PHE A 82 -6.86 -33.03 5.73
N HIS A 83 -7.62 -33.70 4.86
CA HIS A 83 -8.44 -33.03 3.86
C HIS A 83 -9.77 -33.74 3.62
N PHE A 84 -10.74 -32.96 3.14
CA PHE A 84 -11.95 -33.44 2.49
C PHE A 84 -12.11 -32.75 1.13
N SER A 85 -12.38 -33.52 0.08
CA SER A 85 -12.80 -32.94 -1.19
C SER A 85 -13.93 -33.74 -1.82
N ALA A 86 -14.90 -33.01 -2.38
CA ALA A 86 -15.97 -33.59 -3.17
C ALA A 86 -16.17 -32.76 -4.43
N LEU A 87 -16.06 -33.41 -5.59
CA LEU A 87 -16.47 -32.79 -6.85
C LEU A 87 -18.00 -32.74 -6.86
N SER A 88 -18.55 -31.57 -7.13
CA SER A 88 -19.98 -31.32 -7.05
C SER A 88 -20.40 -30.21 -8.00
N ASN A 89 -21.70 -30.08 -8.20
CA ASN A 89 -22.23 -28.86 -8.80
C ASN A 89 -22.00 -27.64 -7.86
N PRO A 90 -22.06 -26.40 -8.39
CA PRO A 90 -21.83 -25.17 -7.60
C PRO A 90 -22.87 -24.92 -6.49
N GLN A 91 -24.00 -25.64 -6.47
CA GLN A 91 -25.03 -25.47 -5.46
C GLN A 91 -24.64 -26.14 -4.14
N LEU A 92 -23.78 -27.17 -4.14
CA LEU A 92 -23.21 -27.67 -2.88
C LEU A 92 -22.15 -26.70 -2.39
N ARG A 93 -22.32 -26.20 -1.17
CA ARG A 93 -21.42 -25.24 -0.54
C ARG A 93 -20.92 -25.77 0.79
N VAL A 94 -19.81 -25.18 1.23
CA VAL A 94 -19.13 -25.56 2.47
C VAL A 94 -18.78 -24.34 3.32
N LEU A 95 -18.85 -24.49 4.64
CA LEU A 95 -18.45 -23.47 5.63
C LEU A 95 -17.56 -24.12 6.70
N SER A 96 -16.46 -23.48 7.09
CA SER A 96 -15.65 -23.90 8.24
C SER A 96 -16.40 -23.58 9.54
N LEU A 97 -16.31 -24.48 10.53
CA LEU A 97 -17.00 -24.29 11.82
C LEU A 97 -16.10 -23.63 12.89
N ASP A 98 -14.80 -23.55 12.64
CA ASP A 98 -13.81 -22.97 13.56
C ASP A 98 -12.53 -22.57 12.81
N TYR A 99 -11.53 -22.07 13.55
CA TYR A 99 -10.28 -21.55 13.00
C TYR A 99 -9.27 -22.60 12.56
N MET A 100 -9.48 -23.89 12.86
CA MET A 100 -8.59 -25.00 12.48
C MET A 100 -8.85 -25.54 11.07
N THR A 101 -10.00 -25.21 10.47
CA THR A 101 -10.34 -25.60 9.11
C THR A 101 -10.34 -24.42 8.15
N ARG A 102 -9.88 -24.69 6.93
CA ARG A 102 -10.15 -23.82 5.77
C ARG A 102 -11.16 -24.51 4.88
N ALA A 103 -12.26 -23.84 4.57
CA ALA A 103 -13.25 -24.34 3.63
C ALA A 103 -13.29 -23.46 2.37
N ASP A 104 -13.40 -24.09 1.21
CA ASP A 104 -13.45 -23.44 -0.09
C ASP A 104 -14.54 -24.08 -0.96
N SER A 105 -15.44 -23.24 -1.48
CA SER A 105 -16.48 -23.64 -2.42
C SER A 105 -16.10 -23.16 -3.81
N ARG A 106 -15.83 -24.09 -4.73
CA ARG A 106 -15.44 -23.79 -6.12
C ARG A 106 -16.57 -24.20 -7.08
N PRO A 107 -16.57 -23.69 -8.32
CA PRO A 107 -17.59 -24.06 -9.32
C PRO A 107 -17.68 -25.56 -9.62
N TYR A 108 -16.66 -26.34 -9.24
CA TYR A 108 -16.53 -27.77 -9.53
C TYR A 108 -16.44 -28.64 -8.27
N GLY A 109 -16.61 -28.08 -7.07
CA GLY A 109 -16.53 -28.89 -5.85
C GLY A 109 -16.34 -28.09 -4.58
N VAL A 110 -16.39 -28.81 -3.46
CA VAL A 110 -16.10 -28.32 -2.12
C VAL A 110 -14.80 -28.94 -1.60
N PHE A 111 -14.02 -28.12 -0.91
CA PHE A 111 -12.71 -28.49 -0.39
C PHE A 111 -12.60 -28.02 1.06
N VAL A 112 -12.08 -28.87 1.93
CA VAL A 112 -11.80 -28.55 3.33
C VAL A 112 -10.41 -29.04 3.67
N ASP A 113 -9.60 -28.15 4.22
CA ASP A 113 -8.23 -28.41 4.59
C ASP A 113 -8.03 -28.20 6.09
N TRP A 114 -7.40 -29.19 6.73
CA TRP A 114 -6.79 -29.09 8.05
C TRP A 114 -5.27 -29.15 7.86
N ASN A 115 -4.72 -28.05 7.39
CA ASN A 115 -3.29 -27.96 7.03
C ASN A 115 -2.38 -28.13 8.24
N GLU A 116 -2.82 -27.66 9.40
CA GLU A 116 -2.02 -27.70 10.64
C GLU A 116 -2.77 -28.45 11.73
N PHE A 117 -3.47 -29.53 11.34
CA PHE A 117 -4.31 -30.33 12.21
C PHE A 117 -3.59 -30.67 13.53
N TRP A 118 -2.28 -30.93 13.49
CA TRP A 118 -1.48 -31.42 14.63
C TRP A 118 -0.79 -30.33 15.46
N HIS A 119 -0.65 -29.11 14.94
CA HIS A 119 0.05 -28.03 15.63
C HIS A 119 -0.96 -27.17 16.40
N ARG A 120 -1.49 -27.69 17.51
CA ARG A 120 -2.54 -27.03 18.33
C ARG A 120 -2.46 -27.44 19.81
N SER A 121 -3.07 -26.65 20.68
CA SER A 121 -3.28 -27.02 22.08
C SER A 121 -4.47 -27.98 22.26
N PRO A 122 -4.50 -28.79 23.33
CA PRO A 122 -5.68 -29.58 23.70
C PRO A 122 -6.98 -28.76 23.88
N GLN A 123 -6.88 -27.45 24.08
CA GLN A 123 -8.03 -26.56 24.24
C GLN A 123 -8.60 -26.06 22.89
N ASP A 124 -7.85 -26.23 21.81
CA ASP A 124 -8.28 -25.86 20.47
C ASP A 124 -9.27 -26.89 19.91
N PRO A 125 -10.26 -26.47 19.11
CA PRO A 125 -11.16 -27.40 18.44
C PRO A 125 -10.36 -28.33 17.52
N LEU A 126 -10.88 -29.53 17.29
CA LEU A 126 -10.27 -30.46 16.32
C LEU A 126 -10.59 -30.09 14.87
N GLY A 127 -11.33 -29.03 14.62
CA GLY A 127 -11.77 -28.64 13.30
C GLY A 127 -13.08 -29.29 12.87
N GLY A 128 -13.88 -28.52 12.14
CA GLY A 128 -15.11 -29.00 11.53
C GLY A 128 -15.54 -28.17 10.33
N PHE A 129 -16.53 -28.69 9.60
CA PHE A 129 -17.13 -28.02 8.45
C PHE A 129 -18.62 -28.39 8.34
N ALA A 130 -19.39 -27.54 7.68
CA ALA A 130 -20.78 -27.82 7.31
C ALA A 130 -20.96 -27.82 5.79
N LEU A 131 -21.80 -28.72 5.31
CA LEU A 131 -22.26 -28.78 3.93
C LEU A 131 -23.72 -28.34 3.85
N TYR A 132 -24.03 -27.53 2.85
CA TYR A 132 -25.38 -27.00 2.62
C TYR A 132 -25.65 -26.76 1.14
N GLU A 133 -26.92 -26.62 0.78
CA GLU A 133 -27.37 -26.29 -0.57
C GLU A 133 -27.55 -24.77 -0.72
N LYS A 134 -27.04 -24.22 -1.83
CA LYS A 134 -27.34 -22.86 -2.29
C LYS A 134 -28.37 -22.94 -3.41
N THR A 135 -29.61 -22.57 -3.09
CA THR A 135 -30.67 -22.43 -4.10
C THR A 135 -30.73 -21.02 -4.69
N SER A 136 -30.46 -19.99 -3.89
CA SER A 136 -30.33 -18.59 -4.28
C SER A 136 -29.37 -17.84 -3.34
N ASP A 137 -29.02 -16.58 -3.65
CA ASP A 137 -28.18 -15.76 -2.76
C ASP A 137 -28.88 -15.47 -1.42
N ASP A 138 -30.18 -15.16 -1.44
CA ASP A 138 -30.95 -14.85 -0.23
C ASP A 138 -31.19 -16.09 0.62
N ASP A 139 -31.36 -17.26 -0.03
CA ASP A 139 -31.47 -18.54 0.65
C ASP A 139 -30.15 -18.99 1.29
N GLU A 140 -29.01 -18.70 0.64
CA GLU A 140 -27.69 -18.90 1.24
C GLU A 140 -27.49 -17.99 2.46
N ASP A 141 -27.91 -16.71 2.38
CA ASP A 141 -27.82 -15.80 3.53
C ASP A 141 -28.62 -16.31 4.74
N GLU A 142 -29.84 -16.79 4.52
CA GLU A 142 -30.66 -17.42 5.56
C GLU A 142 -29.99 -18.69 6.13
N THR A 143 -29.39 -19.51 5.26
CA THR A 143 -28.67 -20.73 5.66
C THR A 143 -27.44 -20.41 6.50
N LEU A 144 -26.68 -19.37 6.14
CA LEU A 144 -25.53 -18.91 6.90
C LEU A 144 -25.92 -18.34 8.28
N LEU A 145 -27.04 -17.60 8.37
CA LEU A 145 -27.58 -17.14 9.67
C LEU A 145 -27.94 -18.30 10.59
N ARG A 146 -28.54 -19.35 10.04
CA ARG A 146 -28.88 -20.57 10.79
C ARG A 146 -27.64 -21.32 11.22
N LEU A 147 -26.68 -21.52 10.32
CA LEU A 147 -25.37 -22.08 10.66
C LEU A 147 -24.71 -21.30 11.81
N TRP A 148 -24.76 -19.97 11.79
CA TRP A 148 -24.22 -19.13 12.87
C TRP A 148 -24.74 -19.55 14.25
N VAL A 149 -26.05 -19.75 14.35
CA VAL A 149 -26.77 -20.00 15.60
C VAL A 149 -26.74 -21.49 15.96
N GLU A 150 -27.19 -22.34 15.04
CA GLU A 150 -27.37 -23.78 15.25
C GLU A 150 -26.03 -24.49 15.53
N GLU A 151 -24.94 -24.04 14.89
CA GLU A 151 -23.60 -24.59 15.07
C GLU A 151 -22.73 -23.83 16.08
N LYS A 152 -23.31 -22.83 16.76
CA LYS A 152 -22.65 -22.00 17.79
C LYS A 152 -21.33 -21.42 17.29
N LEU A 153 -21.33 -20.89 16.06
CA LEU A 153 -20.14 -20.24 15.50
C LEU A 153 -19.79 -18.99 16.33
N PRO A 154 -18.52 -18.56 16.33
CA PRO A 154 -18.11 -17.34 17.03
C PRO A 154 -19.02 -16.16 16.68
N HIS A 155 -19.44 -15.42 17.70
CA HIS A 155 -20.22 -14.20 17.56
C HIS A 155 -19.76 -13.16 18.60
N PRO A 156 -20.07 -11.87 18.40
CA PRO A 156 -19.77 -10.81 19.36
C PRO A 156 -20.45 -11.07 20.70
N LYS A 157 -19.84 -10.59 21.79
CA LYS A 157 -20.33 -10.62 23.17
C LYS A 157 -21.50 -9.66 23.40
N VAL A 158 -22.60 -9.87 22.68
CA VAL A 158 -23.85 -9.15 22.90
C VAL A 158 -24.64 -9.77 24.05
N ALA A 159 -25.37 -8.93 24.78
CA ALA A 159 -26.30 -9.40 25.79
C ALA A 159 -27.54 -10.08 25.17
N GLY A 160 -28.08 -11.07 25.88
CA GLY A 160 -29.26 -11.85 25.49
C GLY A 160 -28.94 -13.15 24.74
N ASP A 161 -29.96 -13.96 24.52
CA ASP A 161 -29.81 -15.23 23.78
C ASP A 161 -29.47 -14.97 22.31
N TRP A 162 -28.45 -15.67 21.81
CA TRP A 162 -28.08 -15.63 20.41
C TRP A 162 -28.93 -16.62 19.61
N ASN A 163 -30.06 -16.13 19.08
CA ASN A 163 -30.97 -16.86 18.21
C ASN A 163 -31.00 -16.27 16.79
N VAL A 164 -31.73 -16.90 15.86
CA VAL A 164 -31.77 -16.49 14.44
C VAL A 164 -32.35 -15.09 14.27
N GLU A 165 -33.37 -14.73 15.04
CA GLU A 165 -33.98 -13.39 15.04
C GLU A 165 -32.96 -12.33 15.48
N ARG A 166 -32.18 -12.62 16.53
CA ARG A 166 -31.11 -11.76 17.02
C ARG A 166 -29.99 -11.62 16.00
N ALA A 167 -29.55 -12.70 15.38
CA ALA A 167 -28.53 -12.67 14.33
C ALA A 167 -29.01 -11.86 13.11
N ARG A 168 -30.28 -12.00 12.71
CA ARG A 168 -30.88 -11.20 11.63
C ARG A 168 -30.92 -9.71 11.97
N SER A 169 -31.36 -9.36 13.18
CA SER A 169 -31.37 -7.97 13.66
C SER A 169 -29.95 -7.39 13.73
N TRP A 170 -28.98 -8.19 14.14
CA TRP A 170 -27.56 -7.83 14.15
C TRP A 170 -27.05 -7.48 12.75
N ILE A 171 -27.28 -8.36 11.76
CA ILE A 171 -26.89 -8.12 10.37
C ILE A 171 -27.53 -6.84 9.81
N ALA A 172 -28.83 -6.64 10.03
CA ALA A 172 -29.51 -5.43 9.58
C ALA A 172 -28.89 -4.16 10.20
N GLY A 173 -28.57 -4.19 11.50
CA GLY A 173 -27.88 -3.10 12.19
C GLY A 173 -26.47 -2.87 11.66
N TRP A 174 -25.69 -3.94 11.46
CA TRP A 174 -24.34 -3.89 10.92
C TRP A 174 -24.32 -3.31 9.49
N GLN A 175 -25.18 -3.81 8.60
CA GLN A 175 -25.28 -3.33 7.22
C GLN A 175 -25.70 -1.86 7.18
N LYS A 176 -26.69 -1.46 7.99
CA LYS A 176 -27.09 -0.05 8.10
C LYS A 176 -25.95 0.83 8.59
N ARG A 177 -25.17 0.36 9.57
CA ARG A 177 -24.06 1.12 10.19
C ARG A 177 -22.91 1.37 9.23
N PHE A 178 -22.63 0.43 8.32
CA PHE A 178 -21.45 0.42 7.46
C PHE A 178 -21.79 0.49 5.96
N ALA A 179 -23.01 0.90 5.61
CA ALA A 179 -23.40 1.15 4.21
C ALA A 179 -22.60 2.32 3.60
N ASP A 180 -22.44 3.40 4.38
CA ASP A 180 -21.57 4.51 4.06
C ASP A 180 -20.31 4.40 4.91
N ARG A 181 -19.20 4.08 4.25
CA ARG A 181 -17.87 3.90 4.87
C ARG A 181 -16.96 5.05 4.49
N THR A 182 -17.52 6.23 4.20
CA THR A 182 -16.68 7.38 3.87
C THR A 182 -15.71 7.70 4.99
N GLN A 183 -14.44 7.88 4.65
CA GLN A 183 -13.35 7.92 5.62
C GLN A 183 -12.54 9.22 5.51
N LEU A 184 -12.12 9.76 6.65
CA LEU A 184 -11.02 10.70 6.76
C LEU A 184 -9.89 10.05 7.56
N ILE A 185 -8.74 9.81 6.93
CA ILE A 185 -7.51 9.48 7.66
C ILE A 185 -6.99 10.79 8.24
N LEU A 186 -7.19 10.99 9.54
CA LEU A 186 -6.94 12.22 10.26
C LEU A 186 -5.63 12.10 11.05
N ALA A 187 -4.79 13.12 10.95
CA ALA A 187 -3.62 13.29 11.80
C ALA A 187 -3.73 14.57 12.62
N GLY A 188 -3.16 14.56 13.83
CA GLY A 188 -3.09 15.73 14.70
C GLY A 188 -2.12 15.51 15.86
N GLN A 189 -1.52 16.59 16.34
CA GLN A 189 -0.57 16.58 17.46
C GLN A 189 -1.24 16.90 18.81
N SER A 190 -2.55 17.18 18.81
CA SER A 190 -3.34 17.44 20.01
C SER A 190 -4.84 17.14 19.80
N LEU A 191 -5.58 16.94 20.89
CA LEU A 191 -7.05 16.87 20.86
C LEU A 191 -7.71 18.08 20.18
N ALA A 192 -7.13 19.28 20.30
CA ALA A 192 -7.69 20.48 19.67
C ALA A 192 -7.63 20.38 18.14
N GLU A 193 -6.50 19.94 17.60
CA GLU A 193 -6.36 19.69 16.15
C GLU A 193 -7.28 18.56 15.69
N LEU A 194 -7.38 17.46 16.45
CA LEU A 194 -8.29 16.38 16.07
C LEU A 194 -9.75 16.85 16.01
N ARG A 195 -10.19 17.68 16.96
CA ARG A 195 -11.53 18.28 16.97
C ARG A 195 -11.76 19.23 15.80
N GLU A 196 -10.76 20.02 15.42
CA GLU A 196 -10.83 20.84 14.21
C GLU A 196 -10.99 19.96 12.96
N GLY A 197 -10.28 18.83 12.90
CA GLY A 197 -10.44 17.82 11.85
C GLY A 197 -11.86 17.27 11.74
N LEU A 198 -12.56 17.11 12.86
CA LEU A 198 -13.96 16.67 12.87
C LEU A 198 -14.91 17.68 12.19
N ASP A 199 -14.58 18.97 12.19
CA ASP A 199 -15.40 19.98 11.51
C ASP A 199 -15.30 19.84 9.99
N PHE A 200 -14.10 19.57 9.47
CA PHE A 200 -13.92 19.21 8.05
C PHE A 200 -14.62 17.91 7.69
N ALA A 201 -14.49 16.88 8.55
CA ALA A 201 -15.17 15.60 8.34
C ALA A 201 -16.70 15.77 8.29
N SER A 202 -17.26 16.59 9.17
CA SER A 202 -18.70 16.88 9.21
C SER A 202 -19.16 17.61 7.93
N ARG A 203 -18.38 18.59 7.44
CA ARG A 203 -18.66 19.31 6.19
C ARG A 203 -18.59 18.40 4.95
N ALA A 204 -17.76 17.36 5.00
CA ALA A 204 -17.61 16.37 3.95
C ALA A 204 -18.55 15.15 4.10
N ASP A 205 -19.45 15.17 5.09
CA ASP A 205 -20.36 14.06 5.41
C ASP A 205 -19.62 12.71 5.54
N ILE A 206 -18.46 12.73 6.19
CA ILE A 206 -17.65 11.54 6.49
C ILE A 206 -18.37 10.70 7.55
N ARG A 207 -18.21 9.36 7.49
CA ARG A 207 -18.73 8.42 8.50
C ARG A 207 -17.66 7.82 9.39
N GLN A 208 -16.41 7.73 8.92
CA GLN A 208 -15.31 7.12 9.64
C GLN A 208 -14.16 8.12 9.84
N ILE A 209 -13.75 8.31 11.09
CA ILE A 209 -12.49 8.96 11.43
C ILE A 209 -11.47 7.86 11.66
N TYR A 210 -10.38 7.88 10.92
CA TYR A 210 -9.35 6.87 11.00
C TYR A 210 -8.05 7.51 11.50
N LEU A 211 -7.52 7.04 12.63
CA LEU A 211 -6.27 7.52 13.20
C LEU A 211 -5.17 6.49 12.98
N PHE A 212 -4.08 6.92 12.36
CA PHE A 212 -2.90 6.09 12.17
C PHE A 212 -2.04 6.02 13.45
N THR A 213 -1.08 5.09 13.49
CA THR A 213 -0.29 4.79 14.71
C THR A 213 0.50 5.99 15.23
N ASP A 214 0.98 6.85 14.35
CA ASP A 214 1.70 8.09 14.69
C ASP A 214 0.86 9.13 15.44
N THR A 215 -0.47 9.00 15.37
CA THR A 215 -1.42 9.91 16.02
C THR A 215 -1.89 9.33 17.36
N TRP A 216 -2.47 8.13 17.36
CA TRP A 216 -3.11 7.61 18.57
C TRP A 216 -2.16 6.87 19.52
N ARG A 217 -0.97 6.44 19.06
CA ARG A 217 0.01 5.66 19.84
C ARG A 217 1.35 6.40 19.99
N THR A 218 2.11 6.04 21.02
CA THR A 218 3.40 6.66 21.38
C THR A 218 4.58 6.23 20.52
N ASP A 219 4.57 4.98 20.06
CA ASP A 219 5.64 4.36 19.29
C ASP A 219 5.42 4.53 17.77
N PRO A 220 6.48 4.37 16.95
CA PRO A 220 6.38 4.40 15.48
C PRO A 220 5.54 3.22 14.96
N PHE A 221 5.57 2.93 13.66
CA PHE A 221 4.78 1.84 13.06
C PHE A 221 4.95 0.51 13.84
N TRP A 222 6.15 -0.03 14.02
CA TRP A 222 6.33 -1.15 14.95
C TRP A 222 6.60 -0.68 16.38
N LEU A 223 6.09 -1.43 17.36
CA LEU A 223 6.37 -1.15 18.78
C LEU A 223 7.84 -1.36 19.10
N VAL A 224 8.38 -0.45 19.90
CA VAL A 224 9.72 -0.54 20.47
C VAL A 224 9.62 -0.72 21.97
N GLY A 225 9.03 0.24 22.69
CA GLY A 225 8.95 0.23 24.16
C GLY A 225 7.57 0.55 24.72
N GLY A 226 6.64 1.01 23.91
CA GLY A 226 5.25 1.22 24.29
C GLY A 226 4.46 -0.07 24.33
N LYS A 227 3.37 -0.07 25.10
CA LYS A 227 2.43 -1.21 25.14
C LYS A 227 1.53 -1.17 23.91
N ASN A 228 1.00 -2.32 23.51
CA ASN A 228 0.06 -2.44 22.38
C ASN A 228 -1.17 -1.52 22.45
N TRP A 229 -1.57 -1.12 23.66
CA TRP A 229 -2.73 -0.27 23.91
C TRP A 229 -2.38 1.08 24.51
N GLU A 230 -1.09 1.44 24.50
CA GLU A 230 -0.64 2.69 25.08
C GLU A 230 -1.04 3.88 24.21
N VAL A 231 -1.95 4.70 24.73
CA VAL A 231 -2.43 5.90 24.04
C VAL A 231 -1.37 6.99 24.11
N ASN A 232 -1.19 7.71 23.00
CA ASN A 232 -0.29 8.84 22.88
C ASN A 232 -0.70 9.99 23.81
N THR A 233 0.01 10.16 24.93
CA THR A 233 -0.30 11.21 25.92
C THR A 233 0.04 12.62 25.47
N LYS A 234 0.80 12.78 24.37
CA LYS A 234 1.00 14.10 23.74
C LYS A 234 -0.27 14.58 23.05
N VAL A 235 -1.00 13.67 22.40
CA VAL A 235 -2.25 13.96 21.70
C VAL A 235 -3.44 13.90 22.66
N PHE A 236 -3.48 12.90 23.53
CA PHE A 236 -4.52 12.62 24.52
C PHE A 236 -3.94 12.72 25.96
N PRO A 237 -3.91 13.91 26.58
CA PRO A 237 -3.21 14.13 27.86
C PRO A 237 -3.58 13.17 28.99
N GLN A 238 -4.83 12.71 29.07
CA GLN A 238 -5.30 11.72 30.06
C GLN A 238 -5.34 10.28 29.51
N GLY A 239 -4.63 10.00 28.41
CA GLY A 239 -4.52 8.69 27.78
C GLY A 239 -5.87 8.14 27.32
N GLU A 240 -6.17 6.89 27.69
CA GLU A 240 -7.39 6.18 27.29
C GLU A 240 -8.68 6.93 27.63
N ALA A 241 -8.72 7.65 28.75
CA ALA A 241 -9.90 8.41 29.16
C ALA A 241 -10.26 9.50 28.15
N ASP A 242 -9.25 10.18 27.60
CA ASP A 242 -9.44 11.20 26.58
C ASP A 242 -9.76 10.58 25.21
N LEU A 243 -9.12 9.47 24.85
CA LEU A 243 -9.45 8.73 23.62
C LEU A 243 -10.90 8.23 23.62
N ARG A 244 -11.39 7.73 24.76
CA ARG A 244 -12.79 7.31 24.94
C ARG A 244 -13.76 8.48 24.76
N LYS A 245 -13.50 9.62 25.42
CA LYS A 245 -14.31 10.84 25.24
C LYS A 245 -14.29 11.31 23.78
N PHE A 246 -13.14 11.27 23.13
CA PHE A 246 -13.04 11.61 21.71
C PHE A 246 -13.85 10.66 20.83
N SER A 247 -13.82 9.34 21.08
CA SER A 247 -14.68 8.36 20.39
C SER A 247 -16.17 8.66 20.59
N GLU A 248 -16.58 9.04 21.81
CA GLU A 248 -17.96 9.46 22.10
C GLU A 248 -18.34 10.76 21.38
N GLU A 249 -17.45 11.74 21.29
CA GLU A 249 -17.63 12.97 20.51
C GLU A 249 -17.81 12.67 19.01
N VAL A 250 -16.95 11.80 18.45
CA VAL A 250 -17.04 11.32 17.06
C VAL A 250 -18.40 10.64 16.84
N ARG A 251 -18.81 9.76 17.75
CA ARG A 251 -20.12 9.07 17.70
C ARG A 251 -21.29 10.05 17.79
N GLY A 252 -21.20 11.08 18.64
CA GLY A 252 -22.20 12.13 18.78
C GLY A 252 -22.43 12.94 17.50
N ARG A 253 -21.46 12.97 16.59
CA ARG A 253 -21.56 13.58 15.25
C ARG A 253 -22.04 12.60 14.17
N GLY A 254 -22.47 11.40 14.53
CA GLY A 254 -22.91 10.36 13.58
C GLY A 254 -21.76 9.62 12.88
N MET A 255 -20.53 9.77 13.36
CA MET A 255 -19.33 9.11 12.83
C MET A 255 -18.93 7.90 13.71
N TYR A 256 -17.92 7.13 13.31
CA TYR A 256 -17.23 6.15 14.16
C TYR A 256 -15.72 6.34 14.08
N LEU A 257 -15.04 5.95 15.14
CA LEU A 257 -13.59 6.00 15.24
C LEU A 257 -12.99 4.65 14.83
N ALA A 258 -11.92 4.70 14.04
CA ALA A 258 -11.09 3.57 13.69
C ALA A 258 -9.63 3.89 14.02
N LEU A 259 -8.91 2.89 14.52
CA LEU A 259 -7.51 3.00 14.90
C LEU A 259 -6.72 2.01 14.07
N HIS A 260 -5.65 2.47 13.42
CA HIS A 260 -4.72 1.56 12.77
C HIS A 260 -3.98 0.73 13.83
N TYR A 261 -4.07 -0.59 13.73
CA TYR A 261 -3.52 -1.52 14.72
C TYR A 261 -2.72 -2.64 14.05
N ILE A 262 -1.55 -2.94 14.61
CA ILE A 262 -0.57 -3.84 13.98
C ILE A 262 -0.49 -5.14 14.78
N SER A 263 -1.58 -5.89 14.69
CA SER A 263 -1.79 -7.28 15.15
C SER A 263 -1.23 -7.68 16.52
N GLY A 264 -0.89 -6.76 17.42
CA GLY A 264 -0.46 -7.10 18.78
C GLY A 264 0.96 -7.64 18.90
N GLY A 265 1.88 -7.21 18.05
CA GLY A 265 3.32 -7.44 18.26
C GLY A 265 3.79 -6.93 19.62
N ILE A 266 4.78 -7.54 20.25
CA ILE A 266 5.34 -7.10 21.55
C ILE A 266 6.68 -6.42 21.29
N GLY A 267 6.79 -5.12 21.61
CA GLY A 267 8.03 -4.37 21.40
C GLY A 267 9.22 -5.00 22.14
N MET A 268 10.43 -4.90 21.57
CA MET A 268 11.64 -5.47 22.20
C MET A 268 11.99 -4.87 23.56
N LYS A 269 11.43 -3.70 23.90
CA LYS A 269 11.57 -3.02 25.18
C LYS A 269 10.23 -2.87 25.90
N ASP A 270 9.21 -3.68 25.54
CA ASP A 270 7.92 -3.66 26.23
C ASP A 270 8.13 -3.86 27.74
N PRO A 271 7.62 -2.96 28.60
CA PRO A 271 7.93 -2.96 30.02
C PRO A 271 7.23 -4.08 30.79
N ILE A 272 6.22 -4.73 30.22
CA ILE A 272 5.42 -5.78 30.85
C ILE A 272 5.93 -7.16 30.42
N TYR A 273 6.10 -7.38 29.12
CA TYR A 273 6.34 -8.72 28.56
C TYR A 273 7.81 -9.01 28.29
N VAL A 274 8.63 -7.98 28.11
CA VAL A 274 10.09 -8.12 28.06
C VAL A 274 10.67 -7.66 29.39
N GLY A 275 10.53 -6.37 29.70
CA GLY A 275 11.00 -5.75 30.94
C GLY A 275 12.39 -6.25 31.38
N GLN A 276 12.56 -6.36 32.70
CA GLN A 276 13.74 -7.02 33.29
C GLN A 276 13.56 -8.54 33.43
N ASN A 277 12.39 -9.07 33.06
CA ASN A 277 12.08 -10.50 33.20
C ASN A 277 11.16 -10.94 32.04
N PRO A 278 11.73 -11.40 30.92
CA PRO A 278 10.95 -11.73 29.74
C PRO A 278 9.97 -12.88 29.98
N ASP A 279 8.72 -12.65 29.58
CA ASP A 279 7.60 -13.55 29.82
C ASP A 279 7.84 -14.90 29.10
N SER A 280 7.50 -16.00 29.78
CA SER A 280 7.60 -17.35 29.19
C SER A 280 6.60 -17.63 28.08
N ARG A 281 5.60 -16.77 27.93
CA ARG A 281 4.54 -16.88 26.94
C ARG A 281 4.84 -16.13 25.64
N LEU A 282 6.05 -15.60 25.48
CA LEU A 282 6.53 -15.14 24.18
C LEU A 282 6.72 -16.35 23.26
N ALA A 283 6.29 -16.23 22.00
CA ALA A 283 6.38 -17.31 21.04
C ALA A 283 7.83 -17.72 20.81
N GLY A 284 8.05 -19.03 20.77
CA GLY A 284 9.36 -19.61 20.64
C GLY A 284 9.42 -20.81 19.72
N TRP A 285 10.61 -21.06 19.15
CA TRP A 285 10.84 -22.26 18.35
C TRP A 285 11.21 -23.49 19.19
N GLY A 286 11.46 -23.33 20.49
CA GLY A 286 11.70 -24.45 21.40
C GLY A 286 12.20 -24.05 22.77
N VAL A 287 11.99 -24.94 23.75
CA VAL A 287 12.41 -24.78 25.14
C VAL A 287 13.55 -25.72 25.51
N GLY A 288 14.33 -25.38 26.51
CA GLY A 288 15.42 -26.21 27.01
C GLY A 288 16.08 -25.58 28.24
N THR A 289 17.34 -25.96 28.49
CA THR A 289 18.10 -25.47 29.64
C THR A 289 19.54 -25.14 29.27
N LEU A 290 20.23 -24.36 30.08
CA LEU A 290 21.68 -24.23 29.96
C LEU A 290 22.36 -25.55 30.35
N ALA A 291 23.23 -26.07 29.49
CA ALA A 291 24.00 -27.28 29.75
C ALA A 291 25.23 -27.02 30.63
N ARG A 292 25.62 -25.75 30.81
CA ARG A 292 26.70 -25.26 31.68
C ARG A 292 26.34 -23.88 32.24
N PRO A 293 26.94 -23.42 33.35
CA PRO A 293 26.76 -22.05 33.81
C PRO A 293 27.20 -21.04 32.74
N LEU A 294 26.53 -19.89 32.68
CA LEU A 294 26.80 -18.80 31.73
C LEU A 294 27.23 -17.55 32.49
N GLY A 295 28.45 -17.07 32.26
CA GLY A 295 28.99 -15.83 32.83
C GLY A 295 28.39 -14.57 32.19
N VAL A 296 28.59 -13.37 32.80
CA VAL A 296 28.01 -12.10 32.31
C VAL A 296 28.57 -11.67 30.95
N GLU A 297 29.87 -11.87 30.73
CA GLU A 297 30.59 -11.44 29.51
C GLU A 297 30.70 -12.55 28.44
N GLU A 298 30.18 -13.74 28.73
CA GLU A 298 30.29 -14.88 27.81
C GLU A 298 29.42 -14.67 26.56
N THR A 299 30.05 -14.88 25.40
CA THR A 299 29.45 -14.74 24.06
C THR A 299 29.19 -16.09 23.38
N THR A 300 29.36 -17.18 24.13
CA THR A 300 29.06 -18.54 23.70
C THR A 300 28.17 -19.21 24.76
N ILE A 301 27.08 -19.84 24.34
CA ILE A 301 26.10 -20.45 25.25
C ILE A 301 25.99 -21.94 24.92
N SER A 302 26.13 -22.81 25.92
CA SER A 302 25.85 -24.24 25.77
C SER A 302 24.41 -24.52 26.18
N PHE A 303 23.56 -24.81 25.19
CA PHE A 303 22.12 -25.01 25.36
C PHE A 303 21.76 -26.48 25.18
N ARG A 304 21.03 -27.07 26.12
CA ARG A 304 20.45 -28.40 25.98
C ARG A 304 19.00 -28.27 25.53
N PRO A 305 18.67 -28.55 24.26
CA PRO A 305 17.29 -28.53 23.78
C PRO A 305 16.44 -29.57 24.52
N GLY A 306 15.16 -29.24 24.74
CA GLY A 306 14.18 -30.21 25.23
C GLY A 306 13.85 -31.27 24.16
N PRO A 307 13.18 -32.37 24.54
CA PRO A 307 12.76 -33.40 23.60
C PRO A 307 11.95 -32.82 22.43
N GLY A 308 12.30 -33.20 21.20
CA GLY A 308 11.60 -32.78 19.97
C GLY A 308 11.93 -31.37 19.48
N VAL A 309 12.80 -30.61 20.16
CA VAL A 309 13.21 -29.28 19.71
C VAL A 309 14.25 -29.39 18.61
N VAL A 310 13.97 -28.78 17.46
CA VAL A 310 14.83 -28.77 16.26
C VAL A 310 15.28 -27.36 15.89
N PRO A 311 16.47 -27.19 15.27
CA PRO A 311 16.95 -25.88 14.85
C PRO A 311 15.99 -25.20 13.84
N PRO A 312 15.80 -23.88 13.92
CA PRO A 312 14.88 -23.15 13.03
C PRO A 312 15.19 -23.27 11.53
N ALA A 313 16.45 -23.46 11.14
CA ALA A 313 16.83 -23.65 9.73
C ALA A 313 16.25 -24.95 9.12
N GLU A 314 15.91 -25.93 9.94
CA GLU A 314 15.28 -27.20 9.53
C GLU A 314 13.74 -27.09 9.54
N ARG A 315 13.17 -26.15 10.32
CA ARG A 315 11.74 -25.87 10.37
C ARG A 315 11.37 -24.82 9.30
N ARG A 316 10.89 -25.26 8.14
CA ARG A 316 10.31 -24.34 7.15
C ARG A 316 9.08 -23.66 7.78
N LEU A 317 9.10 -22.33 7.87
CA LEU A 317 7.96 -21.51 8.32
C LEU A 317 7.32 -20.81 7.10
N PRO A 318 6.52 -21.53 6.27
CA PRO A 318 6.06 -21.02 4.99
C PRO A 318 5.17 -19.78 5.10
N TYR A 319 4.49 -19.60 6.23
CA TYR A 319 3.56 -18.49 6.48
C TYR A 319 4.13 -17.40 7.38
N PHE A 320 5.37 -17.55 7.86
CA PHE A 320 6.04 -16.60 8.76
C PHE A 320 7.43 -16.23 8.22
N LYS A 321 7.44 -15.74 6.97
CA LYS A 321 8.64 -15.57 6.14
C LYS A 321 9.58 -14.45 6.58
N GLU A 322 9.04 -13.42 7.24
CA GLU A 322 9.79 -12.23 7.68
C GLU A 322 10.27 -12.37 9.14
N SER A 323 10.31 -13.59 9.65
CA SER A 323 10.71 -13.87 11.03
C SER A 323 12.21 -14.10 11.17
N GLN A 324 12.76 -13.58 12.27
CA GLN A 324 14.10 -13.89 12.74
C GLN A 324 13.99 -14.86 13.91
N TRP A 325 14.77 -15.94 13.84
CA TRP A 325 14.81 -16.99 14.85
C TRP A 325 16.02 -16.86 15.79
N ASN A 326 16.93 -15.93 15.51
CA ASN A 326 18.20 -15.81 16.22
C ASN A 326 18.07 -15.05 17.55
N TRP A 327 16.98 -15.27 18.27
CA TRP A 327 16.67 -14.67 19.55
C TRP A 327 16.46 -15.78 20.58
N MET A 328 16.82 -15.52 21.82
CA MET A 328 16.70 -16.48 22.90
C MET A 328 16.44 -15.76 24.21
N ARG A 329 15.55 -16.33 25.03
CA ARG A 329 15.42 -16.00 26.44
C ARG A 329 16.25 -16.98 27.26
N VAL A 330 17.10 -16.46 28.14
CA VAL A 330 17.85 -17.25 29.14
C VAL A 330 17.55 -16.65 30.51
N GLY A 331 16.76 -17.34 31.33
CA GLY A 331 16.26 -16.78 32.58
C GLY A 331 15.59 -15.42 32.38
N THR A 332 16.17 -14.38 33.00
CA THR A 332 15.72 -12.98 32.97
C THR A 332 16.28 -12.17 31.79
N GLU A 333 16.97 -12.80 30.84
CA GLU A 333 17.71 -12.10 29.79
C GLU A 333 17.27 -12.49 28.38
N ILE A 334 17.29 -11.51 27.46
CA ILE A 334 17.22 -11.76 26.01
C ILE A 334 18.63 -11.68 25.39
N VAL A 335 18.95 -12.69 24.58
CA VAL A 335 20.21 -12.84 23.87
C VAL A 335 19.94 -12.96 22.37
N ARG A 336 20.75 -12.30 21.54
CA ARG A 336 20.74 -12.48 20.08
C ARG A 336 21.87 -13.42 19.67
N ILE A 337 21.52 -14.48 18.94
CA ILE A 337 22.41 -15.56 18.52
C ILE A 337 23.07 -15.19 17.17
N GLY A 338 24.35 -15.54 17.01
CA GLY A 338 25.05 -15.46 15.72
C GLY A 338 24.87 -16.73 14.90
N SER A 339 25.21 -17.89 15.48
CA SER A 339 25.02 -19.20 14.85
C SER A 339 24.77 -20.31 15.89
N ILE A 340 24.23 -21.45 15.43
CA ILE A 340 23.96 -22.65 16.24
C ILE A 340 24.84 -23.79 15.70
N GLU A 341 25.57 -24.47 16.59
CA GLU A 341 26.38 -25.64 16.26
C GLU A 341 25.98 -26.84 17.14
N PRO A 342 25.24 -27.84 16.59
CA PRO A 342 24.90 -29.06 17.31
C PRO A 342 26.15 -29.84 17.75
N GLN A 343 26.12 -30.39 18.96
CA GLN A 343 27.20 -31.18 19.55
C GLN A 343 26.81 -32.65 19.63
N ALA A 344 27.82 -33.53 19.73
CA ALA A 344 27.62 -34.98 19.78
C ALA A 344 26.86 -35.46 21.04
N ASP A 345 26.87 -34.68 22.12
CA ASP A 345 26.15 -34.98 23.37
C ASP A 345 24.68 -34.52 23.35
N GLY A 346 24.20 -34.05 22.19
CA GLY A 346 22.85 -33.52 22.00
C GLY A 346 22.64 -32.08 22.48
N SER A 347 23.65 -31.44 23.10
CA SER A 347 23.63 -30.01 23.36
C SER A 347 23.98 -29.20 22.10
N TRP A 348 23.67 -27.91 22.08
CA TRP A 348 24.01 -26.98 21.02
C TRP A 348 24.93 -25.90 21.57
N LEU A 349 25.99 -25.59 20.82
CA LEU A 349 26.86 -24.46 21.09
C LEU A 349 26.39 -23.26 20.27
N LEU A 350 25.83 -22.27 20.96
CA LEU A 350 25.41 -21.00 20.37
C LEU A 350 26.61 -20.06 20.34
N LYS A 351 26.96 -19.52 19.17
CA LYS A 351 28.15 -18.67 18.97
C LYS A 351 27.78 -17.25 18.58
N GLY A 352 28.69 -16.31 18.87
CA GLY A 352 28.52 -14.89 18.54
C GLY A 352 27.32 -14.26 19.27
N CYS A 353 27.02 -14.73 20.48
CA CYS A 353 25.89 -14.27 21.27
C CYS A 353 26.11 -12.83 21.72
N ARG A 354 25.15 -11.96 21.38
CA ARG A 354 25.06 -10.59 21.90
C ARG A 354 24.06 -10.57 23.04
N ARG A 355 24.57 -10.31 24.25
CA ARG A 355 23.87 -10.30 25.54
C ARG A 355 23.06 -9.01 25.74
N ALA A 356 22.24 -8.96 26.78
CA ALA A 356 21.51 -7.76 27.22
C ALA A 356 20.68 -7.08 26.11
N GLN A 357 19.92 -7.84 25.34
CA GLN A 357 19.09 -7.27 24.27
C GLN A 357 17.76 -6.73 24.81
N GLY A 358 17.13 -5.85 24.03
CA GLY A 358 15.85 -5.26 24.40
C GLY A 358 15.98 -4.31 25.59
N SER A 359 15.24 -4.60 26.67
CA SER A 359 15.35 -3.89 27.96
C SER A 359 16.03 -4.70 29.06
N THR A 360 16.51 -5.92 28.75
CA THR A 360 17.14 -6.83 29.70
C THR A 360 18.60 -6.49 29.99
N GLN A 361 19.17 -7.06 31.05
CA GLN A 361 20.57 -6.92 31.43
C GLN A 361 21.30 -8.25 31.35
N ALA A 362 22.60 -8.21 31.06
CA ALA A 362 23.44 -9.40 31.11
C ALA A 362 23.65 -9.82 32.57
N THR A 363 23.28 -11.05 32.89
CA THR A 363 23.47 -11.63 34.24
C THR A 363 24.15 -12.99 34.16
N ALA A 364 24.73 -13.43 35.26
CA ALA A 364 25.20 -14.81 35.36
C ALA A 364 23.99 -15.74 35.52
N HIS A 365 24.01 -16.89 34.84
CA HIS A 365 22.95 -17.90 34.90
C HIS A 365 23.53 -19.26 35.28
N PRO A 366 22.91 -20.01 36.19
CA PRO A 366 23.41 -21.34 36.58
C PRO A 366 23.20 -22.38 35.48
N GLU A 367 23.92 -23.50 35.59
CA GLU A 367 23.57 -24.71 34.83
C GLU A 367 22.12 -25.12 35.14
N GLY A 368 21.42 -25.63 34.12
CA GLY A 368 20.01 -25.99 34.24
C GLY A 368 19.06 -24.80 34.16
N GLN A 369 19.55 -23.55 34.07
CA GLN A 369 18.69 -22.37 33.90
C GLN A 369 17.78 -22.56 32.68
N ALA A 370 16.49 -22.29 32.87
CA ALA A 370 15.50 -22.38 31.80
C ALA A 370 15.84 -21.39 30.68
N ALA A 371 15.76 -21.88 29.44
CA ALA A 371 15.97 -21.09 28.26
C ALA A 371 15.00 -21.48 27.14
N ALA A 372 14.68 -20.53 26.28
CA ALA A 372 13.80 -20.74 25.15
C ALA A 372 14.28 -19.93 23.95
N GLY A 373 14.33 -20.57 22.78
CA GLY A 373 14.47 -19.87 21.52
C GLY A 373 13.22 -19.05 21.23
N LEU A 374 13.38 -17.82 20.75
CA LEU A 374 12.27 -16.89 20.49
C LEU A 374 12.14 -16.56 19.00
N PHE A 375 10.92 -16.26 18.61
CA PHE A 375 10.62 -15.65 17.32
C PHE A 375 10.53 -14.13 17.43
N ALA A 376 11.16 -13.43 16.48
CA ALA A 376 10.99 -11.99 16.31
C ALA A 376 10.53 -11.67 14.88
N SER A 377 9.39 -11.00 14.73
CA SER A 377 8.87 -10.57 13.44
C SER A 377 9.65 -9.36 12.93
N TYR A 378 10.03 -9.36 11.66
CA TYR A 378 10.79 -8.29 10.98
C TYR A 378 12.13 -7.92 11.65
N GLY A 379 12.56 -8.70 12.66
CA GLY A 379 13.62 -8.31 13.58
C GLY A 379 13.31 -7.06 14.42
N GLN A 380 12.03 -6.70 14.59
CA GLN A 380 11.60 -5.47 15.28
C GLN A 380 10.78 -5.74 16.55
N ASN A 381 10.02 -6.84 16.62
CA ASN A 381 9.15 -7.14 17.75
C ASN A 381 9.02 -8.66 18.01
N PHE A 382 8.78 -9.02 19.26
CA PHE A 382 8.35 -10.37 19.65
C PHE A 382 6.84 -10.54 19.37
N VAL A 383 6.35 -11.76 19.55
CA VAL A 383 4.91 -12.05 19.46
C VAL A 383 4.48 -12.98 20.60
N PRO A 384 3.21 -12.90 21.03
CA PRO A 384 2.64 -13.89 21.93
C PRO A 384 2.64 -15.29 21.32
N ASP A 385 2.82 -16.31 22.16
CA ASP A 385 2.51 -17.68 21.80
C ASP A 385 1.00 -17.84 21.54
N ASN A 386 0.63 -18.67 20.56
CA ASN A 386 -0.77 -18.84 20.13
C ASN A 386 -1.69 -19.41 21.23
N ASP A 387 -1.13 -20.06 22.25
CA ASP A 387 -1.86 -20.60 23.41
C ASP A 387 -1.77 -19.71 24.65
N SER A 388 -1.07 -18.59 24.55
CA SER A 388 -0.91 -17.67 25.67
C SER A 388 -2.20 -16.91 26.00
N THR A 389 -2.30 -16.52 27.26
CA THR A 389 -3.34 -15.60 27.75
C THR A 389 -3.01 -14.12 27.52
N LEU A 390 -2.02 -13.82 26.66
CA LEU A 390 -1.52 -12.46 26.42
C LEU A 390 -2.38 -11.62 25.46
N LEU A 391 -3.53 -12.12 25.01
CA LEU A 391 -4.28 -11.54 23.89
C LEU A 391 -5.35 -10.51 24.31
N ASN A 392 -5.26 -9.33 23.66
CA ASN A 392 -6.20 -8.21 23.44
C ASN A 392 -7.26 -7.84 24.52
N ARG A 393 -7.13 -6.65 25.12
CA ARG A 393 -8.05 -6.09 26.15
C ARG A 393 -8.85 -4.84 25.75
N CYS A 394 -8.74 -4.31 24.52
CA CYS A 394 -9.01 -2.87 24.29
C CYS A 394 -10.26 -2.48 23.49
N LEU A 395 -11.15 -3.44 23.17
CA LEU A 395 -12.53 -3.17 22.69
C LEU A 395 -12.67 -2.06 21.61
N VAL A 396 -12.02 -2.23 20.46
CA VAL A 396 -11.99 -1.25 19.35
C VAL A 396 -13.16 -1.46 18.36
N GLU A 397 -13.74 -0.37 17.82
CA GLU A 397 -14.90 -0.40 16.88
C GLU A 397 -14.53 -0.73 15.42
N HIS A 398 -13.24 -0.63 15.07
CA HIS A 398 -12.65 -1.12 13.83
C HIS A 398 -11.45 -1.99 14.19
N VAL A 399 -11.43 -3.24 13.71
CA VAL A 399 -10.37 -4.18 14.05
C VAL A 399 -9.47 -4.40 12.84
N GLU A 400 -8.34 -3.72 12.86
CA GLU A 400 -7.28 -3.91 11.89
C GLU A 400 -6.28 -4.97 12.37
N PHE A 401 -5.97 -5.86 11.44
CA PHE A 401 -5.03 -6.96 11.60
C PHE A 401 -3.82 -6.75 10.67
N ASP A 402 -3.28 -5.52 10.62
CA ASP A 402 -2.04 -5.27 9.89
C ASP A 402 -0.91 -6.10 10.52
N GLY A 403 -0.09 -6.76 9.70
CA GLY A 403 0.92 -7.71 10.15
C GLY A 403 0.35 -8.98 10.81
N ALA A 404 -0.85 -9.43 10.46
CA ALA A 404 -1.48 -10.59 11.09
C ALA A 404 -0.68 -11.90 10.95
N GLU A 405 0.12 -12.03 9.89
CA GLU A 405 0.98 -13.18 9.63
C GLU A 405 2.02 -13.43 10.73
N ILE A 406 2.23 -12.45 11.63
CA ILE A 406 3.11 -12.65 12.78
C ILE A 406 2.61 -13.74 13.76
N HIS A 407 1.31 -14.04 13.73
CA HIS A 407 0.70 -15.14 14.49
C HIS A 407 0.76 -16.49 13.74
N ALA A 408 1.33 -16.52 12.53
CA ALA A 408 1.34 -17.72 11.68
C ALA A 408 2.57 -18.63 11.88
N HIS A 409 3.31 -18.48 12.99
CA HIS A 409 4.51 -19.25 13.31
C HIS A 409 4.27 -20.76 13.50
N GLU A 410 3.03 -21.17 13.79
CA GLU A 410 2.58 -22.57 13.82
C GLU A 410 1.58 -22.90 12.71
N GLY A 411 1.39 -21.98 11.75
CA GLY A 411 0.36 -22.04 10.73
C GLY A 411 -0.63 -20.89 10.82
N TYR A 412 -1.37 -20.67 9.74
CA TYR A 412 -2.29 -19.54 9.63
C TYR A 412 -3.50 -19.64 10.58
N TRP A 413 -3.74 -20.82 11.18
CA TRP A 413 -4.74 -21.00 12.23
C TRP A 413 -4.48 -20.13 13.46
N GLY A 414 -3.21 -19.80 13.77
CA GLY A 414 -2.85 -18.92 14.90
C GLY A 414 -3.42 -17.51 14.73
N TYR A 415 -3.27 -16.93 13.54
CA TYR A 415 -3.95 -15.67 13.20
C TYR A 415 -5.48 -15.80 13.28
N ARG A 416 -6.06 -16.87 12.71
CA ARG A 416 -7.52 -17.07 12.75
C ARG A 416 -8.03 -17.20 14.18
N LYS A 417 -7.29 -17.88 15.06
CA LYS A 417 -7.58 -17.98 16.49
C LYS A 417 -7.52 -16.60 17.14
N PHE A 418 -6.43 -15.85 16.92
CA PHE A 418 -6.31 -14.48 17.41
C PHE A 418 -7.51 -13.63 16.99
N ALA A 419 -7.81 -13.57 15.69
CA ALA A 419 -8.94 -12.80 15.17
C ALA A 419 -10.29 -13.26 15.77
N THR A 420 -10.50 -14.57 15.91
CA THR A 420 -11.71 -15.14 16.53
C THR A 420 -11.86 -14.71 17.99
N ARG A 421 -10.78 -14.73 18.76
CA ARG A 421 -10.79 -14.28 20.16
C ARG A 421 -11.08 -12.79 20.28
N VAL A 422 -10.53 -11.98 19.36
CA VAL A 422 -10.87 -10.56 19.29
C VAL A 422 -12.36 -10.39 18.99
N TYR A 423 -12.90 -11.08 17.97
CA TYR A 423 -14.32 -10.99 17.60
C TYR A 423 -15.26 -11.28 18.78
N GLN A 424 -15.00 -12.38 19.48
CA GLN A 424 -15.79 -12.82 20.63
C GLN A 424 -15.69 -11.89 21.84
N ALA A 425 -14.72 -10.98 21.88
CA ALA A 425 -14.58 -10.00 22.96
C ALA A 425 -15.36 -8.71 22.71
N LEU A 426 -15.76 -8.43 21.47
CA LEU A 426 -16.46 -7.20 21.07
C LEU A 426 -17.94 -7.29 21.41
N ASP A 427 -18.56 -6.19 21.84
CA ASP A 427 -19.98 -6.12 22.23
C ASP A 427 -20.82 -5.23 21.29
N HIS A 428 -20.21 -4.72 20.22
CA HIS A 428 -20.80 -3.79 19.26
C HIS A 428 -20.39 -4.16 17.82
N PRO A 429 -21.15 -3.69 16.79
CA PRO A 429 -20.82 -3.96 15.39
C PRO A 429 -19.47 -3.35 15.01
N THR A 430 -18.63 -4.12 14.32
CA THR A 430 -17.31 -3.67 13.86
C THR A 430 -17.04 -4.07 12.42
N THR A 431 -16.18 -3.31 11.75
CA THR A 431 -15.56 -3.73 10.49
C THR A 431 -14.15 -4.28 10.76
N THR A 432 -13.66 -5.15 9.88
CA THR A 432 -12.30 -5.71 10.00
C THR A 432 -11.57 -5.74 8.67
N HIS A 433 -10.25 -5.55 8.68
CA HIS A 433 -9.35 -5.79 7.55
C HIS A 433 -7.96 -6.23 8.05
N ASP A 434 -7.19 -6.90 7.20
CA ASP A 434 -5.73 -6.99 7.31
C ASP A 434 -5.03 -6.04 6.33
N SER A 435 -3.69 -6.06 6.28
CA SER A 435 -2.86 -5.23 5.41
C SER A 435 -3.13 -5.39 3.91
N SER A 436 -3.72 -6.52 3.50
CA SER A 436 -4.13 -6.77 2.11
C SER A 436 -5.55 -6.28 1.81
N GLY A 437 -6.24 -5.75 2.82
CA GLY A 437 -7.66 -5.43 2.78
C GLY A 437 -8.57 -6.66 2.93
N SER A 438 -8.02 -7.85 3.19
CA SER A 438 -8.80 -9.07 3.40
C SER A 438 -9.50 -9.05 4.76
N ARG A 439 -10.64 -9.76 4.87
CA ARG A 439 -11.47 -9.77 6.08
C ARG A 439 -11.18 -11.01 6.90
N ALA A 440 -11.13 -10.90 8.23
CA ALA A 440 -10.97 -12.06 9.09
C ALA A 440 -12.15 -13.05 8.91
N ASP A 441 -11.82 -14.34 8.79
CA ASP A 441 -12.76 -15.39 8.41
C ASP A 441 -13.95 -15.57 9.38
N CYS A 442 -13.76 -15.16 10.65
CA CYS A 442 -14.71 -15.30 11.75
C CYS A 442 -15.80 -14.22 11.80
N TRP A 443 -15.65 -13.07 11.13
CA TRP A 443 -16.74 -12.11 10.97
C TRP A 443 -17.74 -12.65 9.95
N LEU A 444 -18.75 -13.35 10.44
CA LEU A 444 -19.74 -13.98 9.57
C LEU A 444 -20.52 -12.96 8.75
N GLU A 445 -20.60 -11.71 9.21
CA GLU A 445 -21.26 -10.61 8.50
C GLU A 445 -20.75 -10.46 7.07
N TYR A 446 -19.44 -10.66 6.82
CA TYR A 446 -18.83 -10.59 5.49
C TYR A 446 -19.10 -11.81 4.61
N ARG A 447 -19.64 -12.90 5.16
CA ARG A 447 -19.92 -14.13 4.40
C ARG A 447 -21.25 -14.05 3.64
N LEU A 448 -22.20 -13.27 4.14
CA LEU A 448 -23.51 -13.07 3.53
C LEU A 448 -23.36 -12.33 2.19
N ASN A 449 -24.07 -12.80 1.16
CA ASN A 449 -24.14 -12.22 -0.17
C ASN A 449 -24.69 -10.78 -0.13
N SER A 450 -25.70 -10.51 0.69
CA SER A 450 -26.21 -9.15 0.93
C SER A 450 -25.11 -8.19 1.42
N SER A 451 -24.32 -8.60 2.41
CA SER A 451 -23.18 -7.82 2.91
C SER A 451 -22.05 -7.72 1.89
N LYS A 452 -21.73 -8.80 1.17
CA LYS A 452 -20.71 -8.77 0.11
C LYS A 452 -21.04 -7.73 -0.94
N ARG A 453 -22.29 -7.66 -1.40
CA ARG A 453 -22.77 -6.63 -2.34
C ARG A 453 -22.59 -5.22 -1.76
N LEU A 454 -22.93 -5.02 -0.49
CA LEU A 454 -22.77 -3.73 0.20
C LEU A 454 -21.30 -3.29 0.32
N MET A 455 -20.39 -4.24 0.53
CA MET A 455 -18.97 -3.98 0.80
C MET A 455 -18.07 -3.99 -0.46
N GLN A 456 -18.67 -4.06 -1.65
CA GLN A 456 -17.93 -3.95 -2.92
C GLN A 456 -17.23 -2.59 -3.04
N GLY A 457 -16.25 -2.52 -3.94
CA GLY A 457 -15.56 -1.25 -4.24
C GLY A 457 -14.59 -0.77 -3.17
N SER A 458 -14.06 -1.65 -2.32
CA SER A 458 -12.99 -1.28 -1.39
C SER A 458 -11.64 -1.15 -2.12
N CYS A 459 -10.83 -0.15 -1.75
CA CYS A 459 -9.50 0.07 -2.31
C CYS A 459 -8.42 -0.47 -1.35
N ALA A 460 -7.70 -1.52 -1.74
CA ALA A 460 -6.65 -2.12 -0.91
C ALA A 460 -5.46 -1.16 -0.65
N TYR A 461 -5.21 -0.21 -1.55
CA TYR A 461 -4.02 0.65 -1.50
C TYR A 461 -4.08 1.78 -0.47
N THR A 462 -5.27 2.06 0.07
CA THR A 462 -5.56 3.29 0.84
C THR A 462 -6.45 2.95 2.04
N HIS A 463 -6.13 1.84 2.72
CA HIS A 463 -6.83 1.35 3.90
C HIS A 463 -8.36 1.20 3.71
N GLY A 464 -8.76 0.75 2.52
CA GLY A 464 -10.14 0.37 2.20
C GLY A 464 -10.91 1.32 1.30
N ASN A 465 -10.44 2.55 1.04
CA ASN A 465 -11.26 3.62 0.44
C ASN A 465 -10.63 4.28 -0.78
N TYR A 466 -11.40 4.61 -1.81
CA TYR A 466 -10.94 5.52 -2.85
C TYR A 466 -10.95 6.95 -2.34
N ILE A 467 -9.79 7.60 -2.28
CA ILE A 467 -9.63 8.87 -1.58
C ILE A 467 -9.58 10.07 -2.52
N VAL A 468 -9.93 11.24 -1.99
CA VAL A 468 -9.39 12.51 -2.43
C VAL A 468 -7.96 12.60 -1.87
N PRO A 469 -6.93 12.62 -2.72
CA PRO A 469 -5.56 12.80 -2.30
C PRO A 469 -5.33 14.26 -1.89
N ILE A 470 -4.92 14.52 -0.65
CA ILE A 470 -4.56 15.86 -0.17
C ILE A 470 -3.04 15.95 0.03
N ALA A 471 -2.37 16.71 -0.83
CA ALA A 471 -0.97 17.08 -0.67
C ALA A 471 -0.77 18.58 -0.94
N LEU A 472 0.10 19.20 -0.14
CA LEU A 472 0.63 20.53 -0.43
C LEU A 472 1.80 20.43 -1.41
N ALA A 473 2.16 21.55 -2.03
CA ALA A 473 3.33 21.63 -2.87
C ALA A 473 4.60 21.36 -2.05
N SER A 474 5.54 20.64 -2.65
CA SER A 474 6.85 20.37 -2.07
C SER A 474 7.91 20.24 -3.18
N PRO A 475 9.21 20.27 -2.86
CA PRO A 475 10.25 20.00 -3.85
C PRO A 475 10.15 18.63 -4.54
N SER A 476 9.37 17.69 -3.97
CA SER A 476 9.22 16.33 -4.50
C SER A 476 7.99 16.12 -5.39
N ARG A 477 7.02 17.07 -5.39
CA ARG A 477 5.76 17.00 -6.14
C ARG A 477 4.94 18.30 -6.07
N PRO A 478 4.11 18.61 -7.08
CA PRO A 478 3.09 19.65 -6.98
C PRO A 478 1.95 19.27 -6.02
N ALA A 479 1.20 20.28 -5.57
CA ALA A 479 -0.02 20.12 -4.78
C ALA A 479 -1.13 19.40 -5.58
N SER A 480 -2.02 18.71 -4.88
CA SER A 480 -3.11 17.93 -5.48
C SER A 480 -4.15 18.82 -6.18
N THR A 481 -4.75 18.30 -7.24
CA THR A 481 -5.74 19.00 -8.08
C THR A 481 -7.12 18.36 -7.99
N LEU A 482 -8.17 19.06 -8.43
CA LEU A 482 -9.51 18.45 -8.55
C LEU A 482 -9.54 17.29 -9.55
N LEU A 483 -8.71 17.32 -10.60
CA LEU A 483 -8.60 16.19 -11.54
C LEU A 483 -8.02 14.95 -10.85
N ASP A 484 -7.04 15.11 -9.95
CA ASP A 484 -6.51 14.02 -9.14
C ASP A 484 -7.61 13.38 -8.29
N ALA A 485 -8.43 14.21 -7.64
CA ALA A 485 -9.57 13.77 -6.85
C ALA A 485 -10.60 13.01 -7.70
N HIS A 486 -10.99 13.54 -8.87
CA HIS A 486 -11.93 12.87 -9.76
C HIS A 486 -11.38 11.55 -10.32
N PHE A 487 -10.10 11.52 -10.70
CA PHE A 487 -9.47 10.32 -11.24
C PHE A 487 -9.41 9.19 -10.22
N PHE A 488 -9.11 9.51 -8.96
CA PHE A 488 -9.05 8.50 -7.91
C PHE A 488 -10.45 8.04 -7.48
N LEU A 489 -11.39 8.96 -7.24
CA LEU A 489 -12.75 8.63 -6.79
C LEU A 489 -13.57 7.88 -7.84
N SER A 490 -13.38 8.16 -9.14
CA SER A 490 -14.10 7.48 -10.22
C SER A 490 -13.84 5.97 -10.30
N GLN A 491 -12.71 5.50 -9.78
CA GLN A 491 -12.41 4.07 -9.66
C GLN A 491 -13.21 3.40 -8.53
N GLY A 492 -13.68 4.18 -7.55
CA GLY A 492 -14.58 3.74 -6.48
C GLY A 492 -16.05 3.75 -6.87
N ASN A 493 -16.37 3.61 -8.16
CA ASN A 493 -17.74 3.81 -8.65
C ASN A 493 -18.76 2.82 -8.07
N LEU A 494 -18.31 1.67 -7.55
CA LEU A 494 -19.12 0.68 -6.80
C LEU A 494 -19.72 1.23 -5.50
N GLY A 495 -19.24 2.38 -5.02
CA GLY A 495 -19.85 3.16 -3.95
C GLY A 495 -19.50 2.68 -2.54
N GLY A 496 -19.83 3.53 -1.56
CA GLY A 496 -19.73 3.22 -0.13
C GLY A 496 -18.32 3.28 0.48
N ALA A 497 -17.23 3.23 -0.29
CA ALA A 497 -15.86 3.30 0.21
C ALA A 497 -15.07 4.45 -0.45
N LEU A 498 -15.47 5.69 -0.17
CA LEU A 498 -14.79 6.90 -0.64
C LEU A 498 -14.13 7.66 0.52
N GLY A 499 -13.26 8.64 0.32
CA GLY A 499 -12.70 9.33 1.49
C GLY A 499 -11.77 10.49 1.18
N ILE A 500 -11.05 10.91 2.21
CA ILE A 500 -9.99 11.93 2.18
C ILE A 500 -8.80 11.35 2.92
N ALA A 501 -7.63 11.35 2.27
CA ALA A 501 -6.38 10.98 2.92
C ALA A 501 -5.20 11.64 2.20
N LYS A 502 -4.00 11.45 2.76
CA LYS A 502 -2.78 11.74 2.02
C LYS A 502 -2.59 10.72 0.89
N PRO A 503 -1.87 11.10 -0.18
CA PRO A 503 -1.44 10.15 -1.20
C PRO A 503 -0.59 9.00 -0.65
N GLU A 504 0.17 9.27 0.42
CA GLU A 504 0.84 8.29 1.29
C GLU A 504 -0.12 7.89 2.43
N PRO A 505 -0.96 6.87 2.29
CA PRO A 505 -2.08 6.64 3.21
C PRO A 505 -1.65 6.06 4.57
N MET A 506 -0.36 5.79 4.75
CA MET A 506 0.25 5.48 6.06
C MET A 506 0.31 6.70 6.98
N PHE A 507 -0.13 7.88 6.53
CA PHE A 507 -0.19 9.10 7.34
C PHE A 507 -1.47 9.88 7.06
N GLY A 508 -2.05 10.48 8.11
CA GLY A 508 -3.28 11.26 7.98
C GLY A 508 -3.09 12.67 7.44
N VAL A 509 -4.18 13.27 7.01
CA VAL A 509 -4.27 14.69 6.65
C VAL A 509 -4.44 15.49 7.94
N THR A 510 -3.71 16.60 8.09
CA THR A 510 -3.87 17.49 9.24
C THR A 510 -4.85 18.63 8.92
N PRO A 511 -5.51 19.23 9.94
CA PRO A 511 -6.33 20.43 9.72
C PRO A 511 -5.52 21.59 9.12
N ALA A 512 -4.23 21.71 9.47
CA ALA A 512 -3.34 22.71 8.90
C ALA A 512 -3.16 22.52 7.39
N MET A 513 -3.01 21.28 6.91
CA MET A 513 -2.95 20.97 5.48
C MET A 513 -4.26 21.35 4.76
N LEU A 514 -5.41 21.01 5.35
CA LEU A 514 -6.72 21.35 4.78
C LEU A 514 -6.94 22.86 4.71
N LYS A 515 -6.53 23.61 5.73
CA LYS A 515 -6.58 25.08 5.69
C LYS A 515 -5.59 25.68 4.68
N ALA A 516 -4.43 25.06 4.56
CA ALA A 516 -3.38 25.55 3.67
C ALA A 516 -3.68 25.29 2.20
N HIS A 517 -4.46 24.26 1.87
CA HIS A 517 -4.79 23.93 0.48
C HIS A 517 -5.99 24.75 -0.02
N GLY A 518 -5.81 25.50 -1.12
CA GLY A 518 -6.84 26.41 -1.62
C GLY A 518 -8.06 25.73 -2.26
N LEU A 519 -7.96 24.46 -2.62
CA LEU A 519 -9.06 23.65 -3.19
C LEU A 519 -9.84 22.80 -2.18
N THR A 520 -9.63 22.96 -0.87
CA THR A 520 -10.27 22.09 0.15
C THR A 520 -11.80 22.05 0.02
N ASP A 521 -12.45 23.18 -0.22
CA ASP A 521 -13.92 23.20 -0.40
C ASP A 521 -14.34 22.49 -1.69
N GLY A 522 -13.53 22.62 -2.75
CA GLY A 522 -13.71 21.88 -4.00
C GLY A 522 -13.58 20.37 -3.79
N PHE A 523 -12.58 19.93 -3.03
CA PHE A 523 -12.38 18.53 -2.67
C PHE A 523 -13.57 17.94 -1.89
N ILE A 524 -14.06 18.68 -0.90
CA ILE A 524 -15.24 18.31 -0.12
C ILE A 524 -16.46 18.16 -1.04
N SER A 525 -16.69 19.14 -1.92
CA SER A 525 -17.79 19.09 -2.89
C SER A 525 -17.65 17.94 -3.89
N THR A 526 -16.44 17.67 -4.36
CA THR A 526 -16.15 16.56 -5.29
C THR A 526 -16.43 15.22 -4.63
N LEU A 527 -16.00 15.01 -3.38
CA LEU A 527 -16.32 13.80 -2.62
C LEU A 527 -17.83 13.62 -2.47
N ALA A 528 -18.54 14.66 -2.01
CA ALA A 528 -19.99 14.63 -1.85
C ALA A 528 -20.71 14.31 -3.18
N THR A 529 -20.27 14.92 -4.28
CA THR A 529 -20.84 14.65 -5.62
C THR A 529 -20.64 13.18 -6.02
N TRP A 530 -19.46 12.61 -5.76
CA TRP A 530 -19.20 11.20 -6.05
C TRP A 530 -20.02 10.26 -5.17
N LYS A 531 -20.24 10.57 -3.88
CA LYS A 531 -21.15 9.78 -3.03
C LYS A 531 -22.53 9.67 -3.68
N GLU A 532 -23.06 10.81 -4.13
CA GLU A 532 -24.37 10.90 -4.77
C GLU A 532 -24.39 10.15 -6.12
N VAL A 533 -23.40 10.37 -6.98
CA VAL A 533 -23.27 9.70 -8.28
C VAL A 533 -23.18 8.19 -8.13
N CYS A 534 -22.30 7.67 -7.26
CA CYS A 534 -22.10 6.23 -7.09
C CYS A 534 -23.36 5.49 -6.65
N SER A 535 -24.24 6.14 -5.89
CA SER A 535 -25.52 5.55 -5.45
C SER A 535 -26.56 5.43 -6.57
N ARG A 536 -26.41 6.19 -7.66
CA ARG A 536 -27.40 6.29 -8.75
C ARG A 536 -26.96 5.67 -10.08
N LEU A 537 -25.70 5.26 -10.20
CA LEU A 537 -25.17 4.64 -11.42
C LEU A 537 -25.84 3.29 -11.73
N THR A 538 -26.36 3.15 -12.96
CA THR A 538 -26.83 1.86 -13.48
C THR A 538 -25.67 0.92 -13.81
N PRO A 539 -25.88 -0.40 -13.90
CA PRO A 539 -24.83 -1.35 -14.31
C PRO A 539 -24.17 -1.00 -15.64
N GLU A 540 -24.94 -0.50 -16.63
CA GLU A 540 -24.44 -0.12 -17.95
C GLU A 540 -23.55 1.13 -17.87
N GLN A 541 -23.92 2.09 -17.03
CA GLN A 541 -23.10 3.29 -16.79
C GLN A 541 -21.80 2.94 -16.08
N ARG A 542 -21.84 2.03 -15.10
CA ARG A 542 -20.63 1.50 -14.44
C ARG A 542 -19.72 0.79 -15.43
N ALA A 543 -20.27 -0.10 -16.25
CA ALA A 543 -19.51 -0.79 -17.30
C ALA A 543 -18.88 0.21 -18.30
N ARG A 544 -19.60 1.29 -18.65
CA ARG A 544 -19.04 2.37 -19.49
C ARG A 544 -17.89 3.09 -18.79
N LEU A 545 -18.00 3.43 -17.50
CA LEU A 545 -16.88 4.02 -16.74
C LEU A 545 -15.69 3.07 -16.66
N ASP A 546 -15.92 1.81 -16.28
CA ASP A 546 -14.88 0.79 -16.14
C ASP A 546 -14.13 0.56 -17.46
N SER A 547 -14.82 0.66 -18.59
CA SER A 547 -14.22 0.52 -19.93
C SER A 547 -13.16 1.59 -20.25
N THR A 548 -13.16 2.72 -19.53
CA THR A 548 -12.15 3.76 -19.67
C THR A 548 -10.86 3.45 -18.92
N PHE A 549 -10.86 2.46 -18.03
CA PHE A 549 -9.71 2.04 -17.25
C PHE A 549 -9.11 0.75 -17.82
N ALA A 550 -7.79 0.70 -17.90
CA ALA A 550 -7.07 -0.49 -18.32
C ALA A 550 -5.86 -0.74 -17.42
N ARG A 551 -5.51 -2.02 -17.20
CA ARG A 551 -4.21 -2.32 -16.58
C ARG A 551 -3.08 -2.06 -17.59
N PRO A 552 -1.91 -1.59 -17.13
CA PRO A 552 -0.73 -1.44 -17.97
C PRO A 552 -0.43 -2.76 -18.68
N LYS A 553 -0.12 -2.70 -19.97
CA LYS A 553 0.27 -3.87 -20.77
C LYS A 553 1.80 -3.91 -20.86
N GLY A 554 2.39 -5.07 -20.61
CA GLY A 554 3.84 -5.28 -20.64
C GLY A 554 4.27 -6.39 -19.68
N ASP A 555 5.54 -6.77 -19.73
CA ASP A 555 6.12 -7.69 -18.76
C ASP A 555 6.22 -6.99 -17.38
N ARG A 556 5.74 -7.68 -16.34
CA ARG A 556 5.66 -7.18 -14.96
C ARG A 556 7.03 -6.77 -14.40
N SER A 557 8.12 -7.37 -14.87
CA SER A 557 9.48 -6.99 -14.47
C SER A 557 9.91 -5.60 -14.99
N PHE A 558 9.19 -5.05 -15.98
CA PHE A 558 9.47 -3.76 -16.62
C PHE A 558 8.41 -2.69 -16.33
N LEU A 559 7.35 -3.02 -15.59
CA LEU A 559 6.31 -2.09 -15.19
C LEU A 559 6.55 -1.63 -13.76
N PHE A 560 6.97 -0.38 -13.58
CA PHE A 560 7.10 0.25 -12.26
C PHE A 560 5.75 0.59 -11.60
N ASN A 561 4.65 0.38 -12.34
CA ASN A 561 3.30 0.62 -11.91
C ASN A 561 2.37 -0.51 -12.38
N HIS A 562 1.52 -1.01 -11.49
CA HIS A 562 0.51 -2.03 -11.78
C HIS A 562 -0.93 -1.53 -11.62
N HIS A 563 -1.11 -0.24 -11.27
CA HIS A 563 -2.41 0.40 -11.10
C HIS A 563 -3.12 0.67 -12.43
N LEU A 564 -4.44 0.82 -12.38
CA LEU A 564 -5.25 1.15 -13.54
C LEU A 564 -4.81 2.49 -14.15
N GLN A 565 -4.86 2.54 -15.48
CA GLN A 565 -4.55 3.71 -16.28
C GLN A 565 -5.79 4.13 -17.09
N SER A 566 -5.91 5.42 -17.40
CA SER A 566 -6.97 5.92 -18.28
C SER A 566 -6.50 7.09 -19.14
N PRO A 567 -6.96 7.19 -20.41
CA PRO A 567 -6.78 8.40 -21.20
C PRO A 567 -7.70 9.55 -20.77
N VAL A 568 -8.68 9.30 -19.88
CA VAL A 568 -9.66 10.29 -19.45
C VAL A 568 -9.84 10.26 -17.92
N VAL A 569 -10.23 11.40 -17.37
CA VAL A 569 -10.68 11.58 -15.99
C VAL A 569 -12.20 11.75 -16.03
N PRO A 570 -12.98 10.81 -15.49
CA PRO A 570 -14.42 11.03 -15.30
C PRO A 570 -14.63 12.15 -14.29
N VAL A 571 -15.15 13.31 -14.70
CA VAL A 571 -15.43 14.44 -13.82
C VAL A 571 -16.91 14.48 -13.47
N ALA A 572 -17.23 14.12 -12.23
CA ALA A 572 -18.59 14.19 -11.70
C ALA A 572 -18.95 15.63 -11.32
N ARG A 573 -20.10 16.11 -11.75
CA ARG A 573 -20.61 17.44 -11.36
C ARG A 573 -22.12 17.41 -11.19
N LYS A 574 -22.61 18.32 -10.36
CA LYS A 574 -24.03 18.64 -10.26
C LYS A 574 -24.35 19.79 -11.20
N VAL A 575 -25.37 19.62 -12.04
CA VAL A 575 -25.88 20.67 -12.93
C VAL A 575 -27.37 20.82 -12.64
N GLU A 576 -27.76 21.98 -12.11
CA GLU A 576 -29.15 22.25 -11.71
C GLU A 576 -29.67 21.18 -10.72
N ASP A 577 -30.62 20.35 -11.16
CA ASP A 577 -31.29 19.30 -10.40
C ASP A 577 -30.77 17.88 -10.69
N ARG A 578 -29.76 17.74 -11.56
CA ARG A 578 -29.22 16.43 -11.98
C ARG A 578 -27.71 16.30 -11.75
N TYR A 579 -27.23 15.06 -11.81
CA TYR A 579 -25.81 14.74 -11.80
C TYR A 579 -25.35 14.27 -13.17
N GLU A 580 -24.13 14.62 -13.55
CA GLU A 580 -23.51 14.11 -14.76
C GLU A 580 -22.03 13.82 -14.56
N ILE A 581 -21.52 12.90 -15.38
CA ILE A 581 -20.10 12.58 -15.44
C ILE A 581 -19.58 12.98 -16.81
N VAL A 582 -18.62 13.91 -16.83
CA VAL A 582 -17.99 14.43 -18.04
C VAL A 582 -16.60 13.81 -18.18
N PRO A 583 -16.36 12.92 -19.16
CA PRO A 583 -15.01 12.43 -19.39
C PRO A 583 -14.13 13.57 -19.90
N THR A 584 -13.09 13.90 -19.14
CA THR A 584 -12.16 15.01 -19.36
C THR A 584 -10.79 14.44 -19.71
N ARG A 585 -10.17 14.92 -20.78
CA ARG A 585 -8.88 14.43 -21.28
C ARG A 585 -7.81 15.51 -21.11
N VAL A 586 -6.64 15.12 -20.60
CA VAL A 586 -5.41 15.89 -20.84
C VAL A 586 -4.87 15.43 -22.19
N LEU A 587 -4.75 16.34 -23.15
CA LEU A 587 -4.25 16.03 -24.48
C LEU A 587 -2.79 15.59 -24.40
N THR A 588 -2.44 14.64 -25.25
CA THR A 588 -1.10 14.07 -25.33
C THR A 588 -0.53 14.24 -26.73
N ARG A 589 0.79 14.17 -26.82
CA ARG A 589 1.49 13.92 -28.08
C ARG A 589 1.04 12.58 -28.65
N LYS A 590 1.20 12.41 -29.96
CA LYS A 590 0.90 11.13 -30.65
C LYS A 590 1.65 9.94 -30.04
N THR A 591 2.88 10.17 -29.56
CA THR A 591 3.71 9.21 -28.85
C THR A 591 4.49 9.91 -27.74
N GLY A 592 4.90 9.16 -26.71
CA GLY A 592 5.86 9.62 -25.70
C GLY A 592 5.29 10.19 -24.41
N ASP A 593 3.96 10.31 -24.28
CA ASP A 593 3.29 10.70 -23.03
C ASP A 593 2.65 9.50 -22.33
N ILE A 594 2.57 9.57 -21.01
CA ILE A 594 1.80 8.61 -20.20
C ILE A 594 0.29 8.83 -20.33
N LEU A 595 -0.48 7.85 -19.87
CA LEU A 595 -1.89 8.01 -19.50
C LEU A 595 -2.00 8.40 -18.02
N TRP A 596 -3.19 8.84 -17.58
CA TRP A 596 -3.46 8.99 -16.15
C TRP A 596 -3.28 7.65 -15.46
N GLN A 597 -2.61 7.66 -14.30
CA GLN A 597 -2.36 6.47 -13.51
C GLN A 597 -2.18 6.83 -12.04
N VAL A 598 -2.03 5.84 -11.16
CA VAL A 598 -1.73 6.05 -9.73
C VAL A 598 -0.32 5.53 -9.44
N GLY A 599 0.53 6.32 -8.81
CA GLY A 599 1.76 5.83 -8.18
C GLY A 599 1.45 5.32 -6.77
N GLN A 600 1.93 4.12 -6.42
CA GLN A 600 1.76 3.56 -5.08
C GLN A 600 2.36 4.51 -4.04
N GLU A 601 1.60 4.84 -2.99
CA GLU A 601 1.98 5.82 -1.94
C GLU A 601 2.43 7.18 -2.50
N HIS A 602 1.96 7.55 -3.69
CA HIS A 602 2.23 8.87 -4.28
C HIS A 602 0.96 9.49 -4.87
N GLY A 603 -0.04 8.68 -5.19
CA GLY A 603 -1.32 9.14 -5.71
C GLY A 603 -1.30 9.35 -7.22
N PRO A 604 -2.25 10.13 -7.77
CA PRO A 604 -2.38 10.31 -9.21
C PRO A 604 -1.12 10.88 -9.87
N ILE A 605 -0.73 10.26 -10.98
CA ILE A 605 0.26 10.74 -11.93
C ILE A 605 -0.50 11.08 -13.21
N SER A 606 -0.49 12.37 -13.54
CA SER A 606 -1.20 12.92 -14.69
C SER A 606 -0.29 13.02 -15.92
N PRO A 607 -0.83 12.90 -17.15
CA PRO A 607 -0.15 13.38 -18.35
C PRO A 607 0.13 14.88 -18.23
N ARG A 608 1.33 15.30 -18.63
CA ARG A 608 1.81 16.69 -18.60
C ARG A 608 2.86 16.86 -19.68
N GLN A 609 2.99 18.06 -20.22
CA GLN A 609 4.07 18.39 -21.14
C GLN A 609 4.91 19.54 -20.60
N PHE A 610 6.23 19.41 -20.75
CA PHE A 610 7.19 20.40 -20.31
C PHE A 610 7.81 21.06 -21.54
N ILE A 611 7.67 22.38 -21.65
CA ILE A 611 8.18 23.16 -22.79
C ILE A 611 8.79 24.47 -22.30
N GLN A 612 9.70 25.03 -23.08
CA GLN A 612 10.13 26.42 -22.93
C GLN A 612 9.29 27.35 -23.80
N THR A 613 9.27 28.63 -23.44
CA THR A 613 8.61 29.67 -24.23
C THR A 613 9.19 29.73 -25.65
N GLY A 614 8.32 29.75 -26.66
CA GLY A 614 8.67 29.71 -28.08
C GLY A 614 8.76 28.32 -28.68
N GLU A 615 8.73 27.25 -27.87
CA GLU A 615 8.64 25.89 -28.39
C GLU A 615 7.21 25.54 -28.82
N ALA A 616 7.11 24.74 -29.88
CA ALA A 616 5.84 24.26 -30.42
C ALA A 616 5.61 22.81 -29.99
N LEU A 617 4.40 22.53 -29.51
CA LEU A 617 3.94 21.24 -29.00
C LEU A 617 2.79 20.73 -29.86
N ALA A 618 3.00 19.60 -30.54
CA ALA A 618 1.95 18.92 -31.30
C ALA A 618 1.16 17.98 -30.39
N LEU A 619 -0.13 18.25 -30.23
CA LEU A 619 -1.08 17.48 -29.43
C LEU A 619 -2.15 16.85 -30.33
N GLU A 620 -2.76 15.76 -29.88
CA GLU A 620 -3.85 15.09 -30.58
C GLU A 620 -5.16 15.23 -29.81
N ASN A 621 -6.16 15.88 -30.40
CA ASN A 621 -7.51 15.97 -29.86
C ASN A 621 -8.45 14.94 -30.52
N PRO A 622 -8.85 13.88 -29.81
CA PRO A 622 -9.81 12.90 -30.32
C PRO A 622 -11.28 13.32 -30.13
N ASP A 623 -11.54 14.41 -29.41
CA ASP A 623 -12.88 14.88 -29.11
C ASP A 623 -13.37 15.88 -30.16
N ALA A 624 -14.68 16.13 -30.17
CA ALA A 624 -15.25 17.16 -31.01
C ALA A 624 -14.60 18.51 -30.71
N ALA A 625 -14.53 19.34 -31.76
CA ALA A 625 -13.90 20.64 -31.66
C ALA A 625 -14.64 21.52 -30.62
N GLN A 626 -13.89 22.17 -29.73
CA GLN A 626 -14.42 22.89 -28.57
C GLN A 626 -13.49 24.03 -28.12
N PRO A 627 -13.95 25.00 -27.29
CA PRO A 627 -13.07 26.04 -26.76
C PRO A 627 -11.93 25.42 -25.94
N VAL A 628 -10.71 25.94 -26.12
CA VAL A 628 -9.55 25.45 -25.38
C VAL A 628 -9.73 25.65 -23.87
N GLN A 629 -9.26 24.67 -23.11
CA GLN A 629 -9.07 24.77 -21.67
C GLN A 629 -7.64 24.33 -21.37
N PHE A 630 -7.00 24.95 -20.37
CA PHE A 630 -5.67 24.54 -19.96
C PHE A 630 -5.36 24.89 -18.50
N ILE A 631 -4.40 24.16 -17.95
CA ILE A 631 -3.70 24.49 -16.71
C ILE A 631 -2.23 24.70 -17.09
N LEU A 632 -1.69 25.86 -16.74
CA LEU A 632 -0.30 26.24 -16.98
C LEU A 632 0.39 26.50 -15.65
N HIS A 633 1.48 25.79 -15.37
CA HIS A 633 2.35 26.02 -14.24
C HIS A 633 3.65 26.65 -14.72
N VAL A 634 3.99 27.82 -14.18
CA VAL A 634 5.23 28.52 -14.53
C VAL A 634 6.36 28.00 -13.65
N LEU A 635 7.36 27.35 -14.25
CA LEU A 635 8.54 26.85 -13.53
C LEU A 635 9.63 27.93 -13.49
N PRO A 636 10.67 27.75 -12.65
CA PRO A 636 11.85 28.61 -12.70
C PRO A 636 12.54 28.57 -14.06
N ALA A 637 13.29 29.63 -14.34
CA ALA A 637 14.26 29.66 -15.42
C ALA A 637 15.64 29.22 -14.93
N PHE A 638 16.58 29.02 -15.86
CA PHE A 638 17.96 28.62 -15.55
C PHE A 638 18.96 29.45 -16.36
N ASP A 639 20.15 29.62 -15.81
CA ASP A 639 21.32 30.12 -16.53
C ASP A 639 22.43 29.06 -16.47
N PHE A 640 22.52 28.25 -17.52
CA PHE A 640 23.55 27.22 -17.61
C PHE A 640 24.97 27.78 -17.83
N SER A 641 25.07 29.05 -18.23
CA SER A 641 26.36 29.73 -18.43
C SER A 641 26.94 30.27 -17.12
N ALA A 642 26.12 30.36 -16.07
CA ALA A 642 26.58 30.75 -14.75
C ALA A 642 27.60 29.74 -14.19
N GLU A 643 28.59 30.26 -13.46
CA GLU A 643 29.67 29.48 -12.88
C GLU A 643 29.12 28.34 -11.99
N ALA A 644 29.64 27.13 -12.21
CA ALA A 644 29.27 25.95 -11.44
C ALA A 644 30.37 25.61 -10.44
N VAL A 645 30.00 25.55 -9.16
CA VAL A 645 30.91 25.11 -8.08
C VAL A 645 30.88 23.58 -7.99
N PRO A 646 32.03 22.89 -7.95
CA PRO A 646 32.06 21.44 -7.77
C PRO A 646 31.35 21.00 -6.48
N ALA A 647 30.49 19.97 -6.58
CA ALA A 647 29.93 19.32 -5.40
C ALA A 647 31.06 18.74 -4.53
N THR A 648 30.90 18.80 -3.20
CA THR A 648 31.86 18.22 -2.28
C THR A 648 31.87 16.70 -2.39
N ALA A 649 33.07 16.09 -2.31
CA ALA A 649 33.19 14.64 -2.31
C ALA A 649 32.65 14.06 -0.98
N GLY A 650 31.61 13.25 -1.04
CA GLY A 650 31.00 12.65 0.14
C GLY A 650 31.88 11.54 0.74
N ARG A 651 32.05 11.52 2.06
CA ARG A 651 32.57 10.32 2.76
C ARG A 651 31.44 9.29 2.86
N ALA A 652 31.71 8.03 2.51
CA ALA A 652 30.79 6.93 2.75
C ALA A 652 30.62 6.73 4.27
N SER A 653 29.69 7.45 4.90
CA SER A 653 29.28 7.21 6.28
C SER A 653 27.77 6.99 6.35
N ALA A 654 27.37 5.94 7.05
CA ALA A 654 25.98 5.52 7.23
C ALA A 654 25.24 6.32 8.33
N ALA A 655 25.89 7.31 8.95
CA ALA A 655 25.35 8.03 10.09
C ALA A 655 24.60 9.30 9.63
N GLY A 656 23.32 9.39 9.96
CA GLY A 656 22.47 10.55 9.68
C GLY A 656 21.52 10.38 8.50
N ALA A 657 21.18 9.15 8.09
CA ALA A 657 19.97 8.93 7.30
C ALA A 657 18.77 9.24 8.21
N LYS A 658 17.98 10.25 7.85
CA LYS A 658 16.66 10.46 8.46
C LYS A 658 15.88 9.15 8.35
N THR A 659 15.21 8.76 9.42
CA THR A 659 14.33 7.58 9.37
C THR A 659 13.25 7.80 8.32
N ALA A 660 12.69 6.73 7.75
CA ALA A 660 11.61 6.85 6.78
C ALA A 660 10.49 7.74 7.35
N THR A 661 10.14 7.55 8.63
CA THR A 661 9.18 8.38 9.40
C THR A 661 9.52 9.88 9.41
N GLU A 662 10.79 10.27 9.55
CA GLU A 662 11.23 11.68 9.55
C GLU A 662 11.15 12.31 8.15
N ILE A 663 11.47 11.55 7.11
CA ILE A 663 11.31 11.97 5.71
C ILE A 663 9.81 12.17 5.38
N PHE A 664 8.93 11.31 5.91
CA PHE A 664 7.48 11.38 5.67
C PHE A 664 6.76 12.50 6.46
N THR A 665 7.32 12.91 7.60
CA THR A 665 6.73 13.98 8.44
C THR A 665 7.19 15.38 8.03
N GLU A 666 8.39 15.54 7.47
CA GLU A 666 8.93 16.87 7.09
C GLU A 666 8.29 17.48 5.83
N GLY A 667 7.77 16.66 4.91
CA GLY A 667 6.93 17.15 3.79
C GLY A 667 5.65 17.88 4.22
N ASN A 668 5.37 17.92 5.53
CA ASN A 668 4.17 18.49 6.12
C ASN A 668 4.41 19.81 6.90
N ARG A 669 5.60 20.41 6.84
CA ARG A 669 5.82 21.74 7.46
C ARG A 669 5.27 22.83 6.55
N THR A 670 4.39 23.67 7.11
CA THR A 670 3.97 24.91 6.46
C THR A 670 5.19 25.81 6.26
N GLY A 671 5.49 26.08 4.99
CA GLY A 671 6.33 27.21 4.60
C GLY A 671 7.74 26.83 4.13
N SER A 672 7.94 26.91 2.82
CA SER A 672 8.99 27.80 2.32
C SER A 672 8.31 29.10 1.89
N THR A 673 7.81 29.87 2.86
CA THR A 673 7.46 31.27 2.61
C THR A 673 8.73 32.10 2.64
N ALA A 674 9.45 32.17 1.52
CA ALA A 674 10.29 33.30 1.20
C ALA A 674 10.67 33.24 -0.29
N PRO A 675 10.49 34.32 -1.07
CA PRO A 675 11.24 34.49 -2.30
C PRO A 675 12.70 34.68 -1.89
N VAL A 676 13.54 33.67 -2.14
CA VAL A 676 14.99 33.84 -1.98
C VAL A 676 15.44 34.76 -3.12
N SER A 677 15.50 36.06 -2.80
CA SER A 677 16.03 37.14 -3.63
C SER A 677 17.55 37.05 -3.86
N LYS A 678 18.13 35.84 -3.92
CA LYS A 678 19.55 35.63 -4.25
C LYS A 678 19.62 34.66 -5.40
N THR A 679 20.28 35.07 -6.49
CA THR A 679 20.71 34.16 -7.55
C THR A 679 21.52 33.03 -6.91
N ILE A 680 21.00 31.81 -7.01
CA ILE A 680 21.62 30.61 -6.46
C ILE A 680 22.54 30.05 -7.56
N GLY A 681 23.84 29.96 -7.29
CA GLY A 681 24.82 29.49 -8.28
C GLY A 681 24.68 27.99 -8.61
N ASN A 682 25.18 27.59 -9.78
CA ASN A 682 25.16 26.21 -10.27
C ASN A 682 26.07 25.29 -9.44
N VAL A 683 25.76 23.99 -9.41
CA VAL A 683 26.59 22.96 -8.76
C VAL A 683 26.98 21.89 -9.77
N LEU A 684 28.27 21.71 -10.00
CA LEU A 684 28.79 20.68 -10.90
C LEU A 684 28.71 19.32 -10.18
N LEU A 685 27.95 18.39 -10.76
CA LEU A 685 27.73 17.03 -10.25
C LEU A 685 28.67 16.00 -10.88
N GLN A 686 29.27 16.34 -12.02
CA GLN A 686 30.15 15.44 -12.77
C GLN A 686 31.40 15.03 -11.96
N PRO A 687 31.85 13.77 -12.04
CA PRO A 687 33.03 13.32 -11.29
C PRO A 687 34.32 13.82 -11.96
N ALA A 688 35.31 14.19 -11.14
CA ALA A 688 36.62 14.65 -11.62
C ALA A 688 37.57 13.52 -12.07
N SER A 689 37.31 12.25 -11.71
CA SER A 689 38.14 11.11 -12.16
C SER A 689 37.40 9.77 -12.16
N SER A 690 37.79 8.86 -13.05
CA SER A 690 37.12 7.55 -13.23
C SER A 690 37.27 6.61 -12.04
N LYS A 691 38.34 6.71 -11.24
CA LYS A 691 38.57 5.86 -10.06
C LYS A 691 37.52 6.06 -8.96
N VAL A 692 36.78 7.16 -8.99
CA VAL A 692 35.71 7.48 -8.02
C VAL A 692 34.36 6.90 -8.47
N ILE A 693 34.24 6.50 -9.74
CA ILE A 693 33.02 5.92 -10.31
C ILE A 693 33.02 4.42 -10.04
N ARG A 694 32.02 3.96 -9.30
CA ARG A 694 31.74 2.53 -9.08
C ARG A 694 30.90 2.02 -10.25
N THR A 695 31.35 0.97 -10.90
CA THR A 695 30.63 0.29 -11.97
C THR A 695 30.37 -1.16 -11.57
N SER A 696 29.13 -1.63 -11.72
CA SER A 696 28.76 -3.00 -11.34
C SER A 696 27.76 -3.67 -12.29
N GLY A 697 27.37 -2.99 -13.37
CA GLY A 697 26.37 -3.47 -14.32
C GLY A 697 26.77 -3.26 -15.78
N PRO A 698 25.80 -3.28 -16.72
CA PRO A 698 26.06 -3.36 -18.16
C PRO A 698 26.59 -2.06 -18.78
N THR A 699 26.50 -0.92 -18.08
CA THR A 699 27.09 0.34 -18.54
C THR A 699 28.51 0.49 -18.00
N ALA A 700 29.49 0.55 -18.90
CA ALA A 700 30.85 0.96 -18.61
C ALA A 700 30.96 2.49 -18.58
N ALA A 701 31.76 3.02 -17.66
CA ALA A 701 32.01 4.45 -17.52
C ALA A 701 33.50 4.75 -17.44
N THR A 702 33.99 5.67 -18.28
CA THR A 702 35.38 6.14 -18.29
C THR A 702 35.43 7.67 -18.35
N MET A 703 36.53 8.25 -17.88
CA MET A 703 36.77 9.70 -17.96
C MET A 703 37.90 9.97 -18.96
N GLU A 704 37.65 10.86 -19.91
CA GLU A 704 38.65 11.45 -20.81
C GLU A 704 38.72 12.97 -20.55
N GLY A 705 39.71 13.41 -19.76
CA GLY A 705 39.72 14.77 -19.22
C GLY A 705 38.46 15.02 -18.37
N ASP A 706 37.72 16.08 -18.72
CA ASP A 706 36.43 16.42 -18.11
C ASP A 706 35.23 15.87 -18.88
N THR A 707 35.42 14.82 -19.69
CA THR A 707 34.34 14.16 -20.44
C THR A 707 34.08 12.76 -19.86
N LEU A 708 32.84 12.50 -19.47
CA LEU A 708 32.37 11.17 -19.07
C LEU A 708 31.90 10.39 -20.30
N ILE A 709 32.50 9.24 -20.56
CA ILE A 709 32.14 8.34 -21.67
C ILE A 709 31.40 7.14 -21.09
N LEU A 710 30.21 6.87 -21.63
CA LEU A 710 29.36 5.76 -21.23
C LEU A 710 29.15 4.84 -22.42
N THR A 711 29.40 3.54 -22.24
CA THR A 711 29.21 2.52 -23.28
C THR A 711 28.47 1.32 -22.72
N ALA A 712 27.47 0.82 -23.46
CA ALA A 712 26.78 -0.43 -23.16
C ALA A 712 26.32 -1.13 -24.44
N SER A 713 26.07 -2.44 -24.33
CA SER A 713 25.46 -3.24 -25.39
C SER A 713 24.37 -4.14 -24.82
N ASN A 714 23.26 -4.25 -25.53
CA ASN A 714 22.21 -5.23 -25.28
C ASN A 714 22.22 -6.27 -26.41
N PRO A 715 22.86 -7.44 -26.22
CA PRO A 715 22.90 -8.48 -27.24
C PRO A 715 21.61 -9.33 -27.32
N GLY A 716 20.71 -9.21 -26.34
CA GLY A 716 19.52 -10.05 -26.23
C GLY A 716 18.36 -9.64 -27.15
N ASP A 717 17.36 -10.50 -27.22
CA ASP A 717 16.15 -10.34 -28.07
C ASP A 717 15.10 -9.42 -27.42
N GLN A 718 15.32 -8.96 -26.19
CA GLN A 718 14.37 -8.17 -25.40
C GLN A 718 14.95 -6.80 -25.07
N VAL A 719 14.07 -5.83 -24.80
CA VAL A 719 14.49 -4.52 -24.28
C VAL A 719 15.19 -4.73 -22.93
N GLN A 720 16.39 -4.19 -22.78
CA GLN A 720 17.11 -4.19 -21.52
C GLN A 720 16.75 -2.94 -20.72
N ARG A 721 16.46 -3.09 -19.42
CA ARG A 721 16.36 -1.98 -18.47
C ARG A 721 17.33 -2.19 -17.30
N GLU A 722 17.96 -1.12 -16.85
CA GLU A 722 18.89 -1.14 -15.72
C GLU A 722 18.71 0.14 -14.87
N VAL A 723 18.46 -0.02 -13.57
CA VAL A 723 18.28 1.09 -12.63
C VAL A 723 19.08 0.92 -11.33
N GLN A 724 19.58 -0.28 -11.06
CA GLN A 724 20.26 -0.62 -9.81
C GLN A 724 21.77 -0.56 -9.95
N GLN A 725 22.32 -1.15 -11.02
CA GLN A 725 23.74 -1.37 -11.22
C GLN A 725 24.38 -0.35 -12.18
N LEU A 726 23.99 0.91 -12.05
CA LEU A 726 24.52 2.01 -12.86
C LEU A 726 25.87 2.52 -12.30
N PRO A 727 26.75 3.04 -13.18
CA PRO A 727 27.88 3.86 -12.76
C PRO A 727 27.48 4.93 -11.73
N ALA A 728 28.17 4.98 -10.59
CA ALA A 728 27.80 5.85 -9.49
C ALA A 728 28.99 6.42 -8.72
N TRP A 729 28.86 7.64 -8.18
CA TRP A 729 29.84 8.26 -7.29
C TRP A 729 29.16 9.01 -6.14
N SER A 730 29.90 9.15 -5.03
CA SER A 730 29.42 9.84 -3.84
C SER A 730 29.68 11.33 -3.93
N ILE A 731 28.67 12.11 -3.57
CA ILE A 731 28.73 13.57 -3.43
C ILE A 731 28.17 13.97 -2.06
N GLU A 732 28.27 15.23 -1.72
CA GLU A 732 27.50 15.87 -0.66
C GLU A 732 27.09 17.24 -1.17
N ALA A 733 25.79 17.47 -1.34
CA ALA A 733 25.26 18.72 -1.89
C ALA A 733 23.84 19.03 -1.41
N ASP A 734 23.56 20.32 -1.20
CA ASP A 734 22.22 20.87 -1.06
C ASP A 734 21.73 21.39 -2.42
N LEU A 735 20.75 20.69 -2.96
CA LEU A 735 20.12 20.93 -4.25
C LEU A 735 18.67 21.43 -4.11
N SER A 736 18.26 21.94 -2.93
CA SER A 736 16.86 22.33 -2.63
C SER A 736 16.29 23.39 -3.57
N SER A 737 17.15 24.21 -4.18
CA SER A 737 16.80 25.21 -5.20
C SER A 737 17.55 24.96 -6.52
N ARG A 738 17.87 23.70 -6.79
CA ARG A 738 18.63 23.25 -7.97
C ARG A 738 18.06 21.97 -8.56
N ARG A 739 16.75 21.91 -8.74
CA ARG A 739 16.08 20.70 -9.24
C ARG A 739 16.30 20.49 -10.73
N GLY A 740 16.65 21.53 -11.49
CA GLY A 740 16.98 21.43 -12.90
C GLY A 740 18.36 20.82 -13.15
N LEU A 741 18.50 20.06 -14.23
CA LEU A 741 19.79 19.55 -14.70
C LEU A 741 20.14 20.13 -16.06
N GLY A 742 21.41 20.51 -16.22
CA GLY A 742 22.03 20.91 -17.48
C GLY A 742 23.23 20.03 -17.79
N MET A 743 23.40 19.63 -19.05
CA MET A 743 24.56 18.86 -19.49
C MET A 743 24.73 18.92 -21.01
N TRP A 744 25.96 18.79 -21.50
CA TRP A 744 26.21 18.52 -22.91
C TRP A 744 26.28 17.01 -23.13
N VAL A 745 25.52 16.51 -24.11
CA VAL A 745 25.53 15.11 -24.50
C VAL A 745 25.93 15.01 -25.96
N THR A 746 26.94 14.21 -26.26
CA THR A 746 27.21 13.74 -27.62
C THR A 746 26.50 12.42 -27.82
N GLY A 747 25.39 12.47 -28.55
CA GLY A 747 24.55 11.31 -28.86
C GLY A 747 25.03 10.56 -30.09
N ASP A 748 24.63 9.30 -30.19
CA ASP A 748 24.93 8.38 -31.28
C ASP A 748 23.68 7.93 -32.06
N GLN A 749 22.52 8.53 -31.77
CA GLN A 749 21.22 8.18 -32.35
C GLN A 749 20.80 6.72 -32.10
N SER A 750 21.32 6.06 -31.07
CA SER A 750 20.99 4.66 -30.74
C SER A 750 19.53 4.44 -30.34
N GLY A 751 18.80 5.49 -29.96
CA GLY A 751 17.47 5.39 -29.36
C GLY A 751 17.49 4.86 -27.91
N ALA A 752 18.66 4.70 -27.30
CA ALA A 752 18.78 4.35 -25.89
C ALA A 752 18.24 5.48 -24.98
N LEU A 753 17.82 5.13 -23.76
CA LEU A 753 17.48 6.10 -22.73
C LEU A 753 18.63 6.22 -21.74
N LEU A 754 19.27 7.39 -21.70
CA LEU A 754 20.26 7.73 -20.69
C LEU A 754 19.54 8.19 -19.43
N LEU A 755 19.75 7.48 -18.32
CA LEU A 755 19.21 7.76 -17.00
C LEU A 755 20.29 8.43 -16.15
N ILE A 756 19.91 9.55 -15.51
CA ILE A 756 20.66 10.18 -14.43
C ILE A 756 19.79 10.11 -13.17
N GLU A 757 20.31 9.49 -12.11
CA GLU A 757 19.67 9.46 -10.79
C GLU A 757 20.40 10.44 -9.86
N VAL A 758 19.69 11.45 -9.34
CA VAL A 758 20.22 12.42 -8.36
C VAL A 758 19.46 12.24 -7.06
N GLY A 759 20.14 11.69 -6.04
CA GLY A 759 19.45 11.16 -4.87
C GLY A 759 18.61 9.94 -5.26
N SER A 760 17.29 10.06 -5.19
CA SER A 760 16.33 9.05 -5.66
C SER A 760 15.52 9.50 -6.88
N ARG A 761 15.87 10.66 -7.48
CA ARG A 761 15.11 11.26 -8.57
C ARG A 761 15.68 10.90 -9.94
N ASP A 762 14.81 10.54 -10.87
CA ASP A 762 15.17 10.22 -12.27
C ASP A 762 15.13 11.44 -13.19
N TYR A 763 16.13 11.52 -14.07
CA TYR A 763 16.20 12.43 -15.20
C TYR A 763 16.57 11.62 -16.45
N ILE A 764 15.80 11.77 -17.52
CA ILE A 764 15.89 10.90 -18.71
C ILE A 764 16.23 11.72 -19.95
N VAL A 765 17.28 11.30 -20.65
CA VAL A 765 17.69 11.86 -21.95
C VAL A 765 17.54 10.78 -23.03
N PRO A 766 16.60 10.95 -23.99
CA PRO A 766 16.52 10.09 -25.15
C PRO A 766 17.69 10.35 -26.08
N ILE A 767 18.41 9.31 -26.49
CA ILE A 767 19.53 9.41 -27.43
C ILE A 767 19.00 9.21 -28.86
N ASP A 768 18.06 10.06 -29.26
CA ASP A 768 17.42 10.08 -30.59
C ASP A 768 18.12 11.03 -31.58
N PHE A 769 19.26 11.58 -31.17
CA PHE A 769 20.08 12.53 -31.93
C PHE A 769 21.53 12.06 -32.04
N ALA A 770 22.20 12.51 -33.11
CA ALA A 770 23.63 12.33 -33.31
C ALA A 770 24.38 13.65 -33.06
N GLY A 771 25.58 13.57 -32.50
CA GLY A 771 26.44 14.74 -32.25
C GLY A 771 26.14 15.44 -30.93
N ARG A 772 26.87 16.54 -30.69
CA ARG A 772 26.86 17.27 -29.41
C ARG A 772 25.65 18.20 -29.30
N ARG A 773 24.87 18.04 -28.23
CA ARG A 773 23.68 18.84 -27.93
C ARG A 773 23.67 19.23 -26.45
N TYR A 774 23.27 20.45 -26.14
CA TYR A 774 22.96 20.85 -24.76
C TYR A 774 21.57 20.34 -24.39
N ILE A 775 21.47 19.68 -23.25
CA ILE A 775 20.26 19.12 -22.69
C ILE A 775 19.98 19.82 -21.37
N GLU A 776 18.77 20.35 -21.25
CA GLU A 776 18.26 20.96 -20.03
C GLU A 776 16.95 20.27 -19.65
N ILE A 777 16.83 19.88 -18.37
CA ILE A 777 15.63 19.23 -17.82
C ILE A 777 15.24 20.02 -16.57
N PRO A 778 14.03 20.61 -16.51
CA PRO A 778 13.67 21.54 -15.43
C PRO A 778 13.55 20.91 -14.04
N ASN A 779 13.16 19.64 -13.98
CA ASN A 779 13.02 18.86 -12.75
C ASN A 779 12.85 17.37 -13.08
N GLY A 780 12.81 16.52 -12.05
CA GLY A 780 12.68 15.08 -12.25
C GLY A 780 11.27 14.62 -12.60
N GLU A 781 10.24 15.43 -12.35
CA GLU A 781 8.85 15.14 -12.71
C GLU A 781 8.65 14.99 -14.22
N VAL A 782 9.56 15.55 -15.04
CA VAL A 782 9.61 15.30 -16.48
C VAL A 782 9.68 13.81 -16.79
N SER A 783 10.43 13.02 -16.02
CA SER A 783 10.56 11.58 -16.22
C SER A 783 9.24 10.84 -16.02
N TRP A 784 8.40 11.32 -15.10
CA TRP A 784 7.11 10.73 -14.79
C TRP A 784 6.10 10.87 -15.92
N ALA A 785 6.19 11.96 -16.67
CA ALA A 785 5.30 12.24 -17.79
C ALA A 785 5.63 11.43 -19.06
N ARG A 786 6.79 10.76 -19.10
CA ARG A 786 7.25 10.02 -20.28
C ARG A 786 6.62 8.64 -20.41
N GLY A 787 6.00 8.35 -21.56
CA GLY A 787 5.42 7.05 -21.87
C GLY A 787 6.45 5.91 -22.06
N ASP A 788 7.71 6.25 -22.33
CA ASP A 788 8.81 5.29 -22.48
C ASP A 788 9.66 5.11 -21.20
N TRP A 789 9.38 5.87 -20.13
CA TRP A 789 10.02 5.71 -18.83
C TRP A 789 9.00 5.59 -17.69
N GLY A 790 8.32 6.68 -17.36
CA GLY A 790 7.24 6.75 -16.38
C GLY A 790 7.70 6.92 -14.93
N TRP A 791 6.74 6.87 -14.02
CA TRP A 791 6.96 7.00 -12.58
C TRP A 791 7.45 5.69 -11.95
N ARG A 792 8.38 5.77 -10.99
CA ARG A 792 8.83 4.63 -10.17
C ARG A 792 8.60 4.86 -8.68
N MET A 793 8.38 3.77 -7.96
CA MET A 793 8.19 3.78 -6.50
C MET A 793 9.34 4.44 -5.74
N GLU A 794 10.58 4.20 -6.17
CA GLU A 794 11.76 4.79 -5.53
C GLU A 794 11.84 6.31 -5.71
N THR A 795 11.18 6.85 -6.74
CA THR A 795 11.21 8.28 -7.07
C THR A 795 10.14 9.10 -6.34
N LYS A 796 9.28 8.47 -5.51
CA LYS A 796 8.14 9.14 -4.86
C LYS A 796 8.51 10.34 -3.99
N SER A 797 9.73 10.37 -3.45
CA SER A 797 10.29 11.42 -2.60
C SER A 797 11.78 11.59 -2.90
N ASN A 798 12.30 12.81 -2.80
CA ASN A 798 13.74 13.07 -2.86
C ASN A 798 14.13 14.15 -1.84
N ASP A 799 15.12 13.87 -0.98
CA ASP A 799 15.68 14.86 -0.04
C ASP A 799 16.76 15.68 -0.75
N TYR A 800 16.33 16.73 -1.45
CA TYR A 800 17.22 17.62 -2.16
C TYR A 800 18.20 18.37 -1.24
N ALA A 801 17.92 18.50 0.06
CA ALA A 801 18.84 19.16 0.99
C ALA A 801 20.07 18.30 1.34
N HIS A 802 19.98 16.98 1.14
CA HIS A 802 21.03 16.04 1.53
C HIS A 802 21.32 15.01 0.43
N VAL A 803 21.67 15.47 -0.77
CA VAL A 803 22.01 14.57 -1.88
C VAL A 803 23.42 13.99 -1.66
N ARG A 804 23.50 12.65 -1.61
CA ARG A 804 24.74 11.92 -1.29
C ARG A 804 25.33 11.10 -2.44
N GLN A 805 24.60 10.95 -3.54
CA GLN A 805 24.99 10.09 -4.64
C GLN A 805 24.39 10.60 -5.96
N VAL A 806 25.17 10.43 -7.03
CA VAL A 806 24.69 10.52 -8.41
C VAL A 806 24.97 9.19 -9.09
N LYS A 807 24.01 8.73 -9.90
CA LYS A 807 24.18 7.58 -10.80
C LYS A 807 23.89 8.02 -12.23
N ILE A 808 24.56 7.41 -13.20
CA ILE A 808 24.30 7.65 -14.62
C ILE A 808 24.59 6.41 -15.45
N GLY A 809 23.73 6.10 -16.42
CA GLY A 809 23.99 5.06 -17.41
C GLY A 809 22.77 4.79 -18.28
N PHE A 810 22.82 3.74 -19.09
CA PHE A 810 21.72 3.41 -19.99
C PHE A 810 20.59 2.70 -19.24
N GLY A 811 19.55 3.47 -18.91
CA GLY A 811 18.37 2.98 -18.20
C GLY A 811 17.48 2.07 -19.05
N GLN A 812 17.48 2.26 -20.38
CA GLN A 812 16.80 1.38 -21.33
C GLN A 812 17.57 1.28 -22.65
N MET A 813 17.65 0.08 -23.22
CA MET A 813 18.24 -0.19 -24.54
C MET A 813 17.40 -1.18 -25.35
N ALA A 814 17.27 -0.93 -26.65
CA ALA A 814 16.59 -1.83 -27.58
C ALA A 814 17.33 -3.18 -27.73
N PRO A 815 16.66 -4.26 -28.15
CA PRO A 815 17.30 -5.53 -28.52
C PRO A 815 18.42 -5.32 -29.54
N HIS A 816 19.47 -6.14 -29.45
CA HIS A 816 20.62 -6.14 -30.37
C HIS A 816 21.23 -4.75 -30.66
N SER A 817 21.30 -3.89 -29.64
CA SER A 817 21.79 -2.52 -29.78
C SER A 817 23.08 -2.30 -29.00
N THR A 818 23.87 -1.32 -29.43
CA THR A 818 25.03 -0.79 -28.70
C THR A 818 24.92 0.72 -28.70
N SER A 819 25.28 1.36 -27.58
CA SER A 819 25.35 2.81 -27.50
C SER A 819 26.64 3.27 -26.83
N THR A 820 27.18 4.38 -27.32
CA THR A 820 28.28 5.13 -26.71
C THR A 820 27.94 6.62 -26.72
N VAL A 821 27.86 7.22 -25.54
CA VAL A 821 27.59 8.66 -25.38
C VAL A 821 28.71 9.34 -24.61
N LYS A 822 28.92 10.63 -24.89
CA LYS A 822 29.80 11.50 -24.11
C LYS A 822 28.97 12.51 -23.35
N VAL A 823 29.24 12.68 -22.05
CA VAL A 823 28.56 13.63 -21.17
C VAL A 823 29.60 14.61 -20.62
N GLU A 824 29.32 15.90 -20.74
CA GLU A 824 30.16 16.98 -20.23
C GLU A 824 29.30 17.97 -19.42
N GLN A 825 29.92 18.56 -18.40
CA GLN A 825 29.31 19.55 -17.51
C GLN A 825 27.95 19.13 -16.92
N LEU A 826 27.82 17.87 -16.46
CA LEU A 826 26.63 17.46 -15.70
C LEU A 826 26.45 18.33 -14.44
N THR A 827 25.44 19.19 -14.44
CA THR A 827 25.30 20.31 -13.50
C THR A 827 23.87 20.39 -12.96
N ALA A 828 23.73 20.56 -11.65
CA ALA A 828 22.48 21.00 -11.02
C ALA A 828 22.36 22.53 -11.15
N LEU A 829 21.33 22.98 -11.84
CA LEU A 829 21.14 24.37 -12.25
C LEU A 829 20.41 25.17 -11.18
N GLY A 830 20.91 26.36 -10.86
CA GLY A 830 20.24 27.29 -9.94
C GLY A 830 18.89 27.76 -10.46
N GLU A 831 17.83 27.55 -9.67
CA GLU A 831 16.49 28.02 -10.01
C GLU A 831 16.43 29.55 -9.93
N ILE A 832 16.06 30.19 -11.05
CA ILE A 832 15.90 31.64 -11.17
C ILE A 832 14.39 31.95 -11.20
N PRO A 833 13.83 32.61 -10.18
CA PRO A 833 12.45 33.07 -10.20
C PRO A 833 12.23 34.06 -11.34
N VAL A 834 11.19 33.85 -12.13
CA VAL A 834 10.81 34.72 -13.25
C VAL A 834 9.31 34.98 -13.27
N GLU A 835 8.88 35.94 -14.09
CA GLU A 835 7.47 36.26 -14.30
C GLU A 835 7.11 36.13 -15.78
N LEU A 836 6.00 35.43 -16.05
CA LEU A 836 5.42 35.33 -17.38
C LEU A 836 4.51 36.54 -17.61
N LEU A 837 5.05 37.58 -18.26
CA LEU A 837 4.34 38.83 -18.52
C LEU A 837 3.56 38.74 -19.85
N ASN A 838 2.27 39.05 -19.77
CA ASN A 838 1.33 39.13 -20.89
C ASN A 838 1.46 37.98 -21.92
N PRO A 839 1.44 36.71 -21.49
CA PRO A 839 1.70 35.62 -22.42
C PRO A 839 0.63 35.53 -23.51
N VAL A 840 1.10 35.24 -24.72
CA VAL A 840 0.26 34.94 -25.89
C VAL A 840 0.39 33.46 -26.20
N ILE A 841 -0.72 32.75 -26.05
CA ILE A 841 -0.86 31.33 -26.35
C ILE A 841 -1.36 31.20 -27.79
N HIS A 842 -0.66 30.42 -28.60
CA HIS A 842 -1.00 30.13 -29.99
C HIS A 842 -1.56 28.71 -30.10
N LEU A 843 -2.65 28.58 -30.85
CA LEU A 843 -3.33 27.32 -31.16
C LEU A 843 -3.56 27.27 -32.66
N ASN A 844 -2.67 26.61 -33.39
CA ASN A 844 -2.59 26.75 -34.84
C ASN A 844 -2.53 28.24 -35.24
N ASP A 845 -3.55 28.75 -35.95
CA ASP A 845 -3.64 30.15 -36.38
C ASP A 845 -4.37 31.06 -35.36
N GLY A 846 -4.98 30.47 -34.31
CA GLY A 846 -5.69 31.20 -33.26
C GLY A 846 -4.74 31.68 -32.15
N GLN A 847 -5.09 32.79 -31.49
CA GLN A 847 -4.27 33.35 -30.40
C GLN A 847 -5.09 33.85 -29.21
N LEU A 848 -4.53 33.63 -28.02
CA LEU A 848 -5.08 34.02 -26.73
C LEU A 848 -4.04 34.81 -25.95
N GLU A 849 -4.32 36.10 -25.70
CA GLU A 849 -3.48 36.99 -24.89
C GLU A 849 -4.05 37.02 -23.46
N VAL A 850 -3.23 36.62 -22.48
CA VAL A 850 -3.54 36.78 -21.05
C VAL A 850 -2.89 38.06 -20.57
N ARG A 851 -3.66 39.00 -20.01
CA ARG A 851 -3.12 40.28 -19.52
C ARG A 851 -2.80 40.21 -18.04
N GLY A 852 -1.53 40.35 -17.70
CA GLY A 852 -1.03 40.30 -16.33
C GLY A 852 0.34 39.62 -16.21
N SER A 853 0.76 39.42 -14.97
CA SER A 853 1.99 38.72 -14.62
C SER A 853 1.66 37.42 -13.90
N ILE A 854 2.37 36.34 -14.24
CA ILE A 854 2.26 35.02 -13.60
C ILE A 854 3.65 34.63 -13.09
N PRO A 855 3.91 34.69 -11.77
CA PRO A 855 5.22 34.34 -11.21
C PRO A 855 5.54 32.84 -11.29
N SER A 856 6.82 32.48 -11.27
CA SER A 856 7.24 31.08 -11.07
C SER A 856 6.59 30.48 -9.80
N GLY A 857 6.22 29.21 -9.87
CA GLY A 857 5.48 28.47 -8.84
C GLY A 857 3.96 28.68 -8.87
N HIS A 858 3.45 29.62 -9.68
CA HIS A 858 2.00 29.86 -9.79
C HIS A 858 1.37 29.07 -10.94
N PHE A 859 0.08 28.80 -10.79
CA PHE A 859 -0.77 28.16 -11.78
C PHE A 859 -1.74 29.16 -12.40
N LEU A 860 -1.88 29.11 -13.72
CA LEU A 860 -2.95 29.76 -14.46
C LEU A 860 -3.92 28.70 -14.98
N GLN A 861 -5.19 28.79 -14.58
CA GLN A 861 -6.26 27.92 -15.08
C GLN A 861 -7.19 28.73 -15.99
N TYR A 862 -7.35 28.26 -17.22
CA TYR A 862 -8.30 28.82 -18.18
C TYR A 862 -9.34 27.76 -18.57
N ALA A 863 -10.61 28.07 -18.32
CA ALA A 863 -11.75 27.18 -18.59
C ALA A 863 -12.64 27.68 -19.74
N GLY A 864 -12.15 28.62 -20.56
CA GLY A 864 -12.96 29.40 -21.49
C GLY A 864 -13.42 30.74 -20.90
N GLY A 865 -14.12 31.57 -21.69
CA GLY A 865 -14.58 32.89 -21.22
C GLY A 865 -13.46 33.95 -21.18
N ASP A 866 -13.74 35.15 -20.69
CA ASP A 866 -12.86 36.32 -20.89
C ASP A 866 -11.88 36.56 -19.72
N SER A 867 -11.73 35.57 -18.84
CA SER A 867 -10.76 35.59 -17.73
C SER A 867 -10.13 34.21 -17.49
N ALA A 868 -8.96 34.22 -16.86
CA ALA A 868 -8.25 33.04 -16.37
C ALA A 868 -7.94 33.22 -14.88
N LYS A 869 -8.03 32.16 -14.10
CA LYS A 869 -7.79 32.20 -12.64
C LYS A 869 -6.32 31.95 -12.34
N LEU A 870 -5.75 32.80 -11.48
CA LEU A 870 -4.37 32.70 -11.01
C LEU A 870 -4.35 32.10 -9.60
N PHE A 871 -3.49 31.11 -9.38
CA PHE A 871 -3.33 30.42 -8.10
C PHE A 871 -1.87 30.35 -7.66
N ASP A 872 -1.62 30.31 -6.36
CA ASP A 872 -0.30 29.95 -5.80
C ASP A 872 -0.02 28.45 -5.94
N GLU A 873 1.16 28.01 -5.50
CA GLU A 873 1.60 26.61 -5.57
C GLU A 873 0.68 25.62 -4.83
N ASN A 874 -0.10 26.10 -3.85
CA ASN A 874 -1.06 25.32 -3.05
C ASN A 874 -2.50 25.56 -3.48
N TRP A 875 -2.70 26.07 -4.70
CA TRP A 875 -3.99 26.34 -5.32
C TRP A 875 -4.87 27.37 -4.60
N ARG A 876 -4.29 28.30 -3.84
CA ARG A 876 -5.05 29.45 -3.31
C ARG A 876 -5.18 30.49 -4.41
N GLN A 877 -6.42 30.89 -4.71
CA GLN A 877 -6.68 31.88 -5.76
C GLN A 877 -6.09 33.24 -5.36
N GLN A 878 -5.21 33.77 -6.21
CA GLN A 878 -4.56 35.07 -6.05
C GLN A 878 -5.28 36.18 -6.83
N GLY A 879 -6.00 35.82 -7.89
CA GLY A 879 -6.75 36.77 -8.69
C GLY A 879 -7.30 36.16 -9.97
N GLU A 880 -7.85 37.03 -10.83
CA GLU A 880 -8.28 36.70 -12.19
C GLU A 880 -7.60 37.63 -13.18
N LEU A 881 -7.04 37.06 -14.24
CA LEU A 881 -6.37 37.78 -15.33
C LEU A 881 -7.30 37.86 -16.53
N ARG A 882 -7.35 39.01 -17.19
CA ARG A 882 -8.21 39.21 -18.37
C ARG A 882 -7.63 38.47 -19.56
N VAL A 883 -8.50 37.83 -20.33
CA VAL A 883 -8.15 37.12 -21.56
C VAL A 883 -8.74 37.83 -22.77
N LYS A 884 -7.91 38.09 -23.79
CA LYS A 884 -8.33 38.57 -25.10
C LYS A 884 -8.08 37.46 -26.13
N LYS A 885 -9.10 37.15 -26.94
CA LYS A 885 -9.10 36.00 -27.84
C LYS A 885 -9.26 36.44 -29.28
N ALA A 886 -8.65 35.69 -30.19
CA ALA A 886 -8.94 35.68 -31.61
C ALA A 886 -8.90 34.23 -32.10
N ASP A 887 -10.04 33.69 -32.52
CA ASP A 887 -10.18 32.35 -33.14
C ASP A 887 -9.55 31.18 -32.35
N THR A 888 -9.70 31.17 -31.03
CA THR A 888 -9.09 30.16 -30.13
C THR A 888 -10.01 28.96 -29.93
N PHE A 889 -10.01 28.04 -30.89
CA PHE A 889 -10.76 26.79 -30.81
C PHE A 889 -9.83 25.58 -30.96
N MET A 890 -10.08 24.54 -30.16
CA MET A 890 -9.36 23.27 -30.25
C MET A 890 -10.03 22.41 -31.33
N PRO A 891 -9.44 22.21 -32.52
CA PRO A 891 -10.04 21.38 -33.56
C PRO A 891 -9.97 19.89 -33.18
N HIS A 892 -10.79 19.06 -33.80
CA HIS A 892 -10.58 17.61 -33.78
C HIS A 892 -9.33 17.26 -34.63
N GLY A 893 -8.49 16.37 -34.13
CA GLY A 893 -7.23 15.95 -34.74
C GLY A 893 -6.02 16.69 -34.18
N SER A 894 -4.99 16.85 -35.01
CA SER A 894 -3.71 17.42 -34.59
C SER A 894 -3.80 18.94 -34.37
N VAL A 895 -3.19 19.41 -33.29
CA VAL A 895 -3.13 20.84 -32.92
C VAL A 895 -1.72 21.19 -32.47
N THR A 896 -1.22 22.33 -32.94
CA THR A 896 0.05 22.90 -32.46
C THR A 896 -0.24 23.95 -31.40
N PHE A 897 0.24 23.70 -30.20
CA PHE A 897 0.24 24.62 -29.07
C PHE A 897 1.61 25.28 -28.95
N SER A 898 1.68 26.60 -28.80
CA SER A 898 2.92 27.27 -28.37
C SER A 898 2.60 28.48 -27.51
N LEU A 899 3.61 28.97 -26.78
CA LEU A 899 3.47 30.15 -25.94
C LEU A 899 4.61 31.12 -26.24
N SER A 900 4.26 32.37 -26.56
CA SER A 900 5.20 33.46 -26.73
C SER A 900 5.01 34.54 -25.66
N ILE A 901 6.09 35.25 -25.37
CA ILE A 901 6.14 36.35 -24.41
C ILE A 901 7.00 37.48 -24.97
N GLU A 902 6.78 38.68 -24.45
CA GLU A 902 7.65 39.83 -24.68
C GLU A 902 8.97 39.62 -23.89
N ASP A 903 9.87 38.82 -24.50
CA ASP A 903 11.28 38.57 -24.18
C ASP A 903 11.77 38.68 -22.71
N PRO A 904 11.68 37.59 -21.90
CA PRO A 904 12.49 37.46 -20.71
C PRO A 904 13.57 36.41 -20.96
N LYS A 905 14.82 36.87 -21.02
CA LYS A 905 15.98 36.04 -20.69
C LYS A 905 16.23 36.17 -19.19
N PRO A 906 16.42 35.07 -18.44
CA PRO A 906 16.35 33.67 -18.88
C PRO A 906 14.90 33.17 -19.08
N ARG A 907 14.70 32.21 -19.98
CA ARG A 907 13.37 31.71 -20.37
C ARG A 907 12.82 30.74 -19.33
N PRO A 908 11.58 30.90 -18.84
CA PRO A 908 10.96 29.92 -17.96
C PRO A 908 10.69 28.61 -18.70
N TRP A 909 10.76 27.52 -17.94
CA TRP A 909 10.06 26.30 -18.29
C TRP A 909 8.58 26.39 -17.90
N LEU A 910 7.76 25.66 -18.64
CA LEU A 910 6.32 25.58 -18.44
C LEU A 910 5.93 24.12 -18.29
N ASP A 911 5.05 23.85 -17.34
CA ASP A 911 4.38 22.57 -17.16
C ASP A 911 2.89 22.74 -17.53
N LEU A 912 2.47 22.03 -18.58
CA LEU A 912 1.22 22.26 -19.29
C LEU A 912 0.30 21.04 -19.26
N GLN A 913 -0.99 21.32 -19.05
CA GLN A 913 -2.09 20.39 -19.32
C GLN A 913 -3.14 21.09 -20.17
N VAL A 914 -3.25 20.72 -21.44
CA VAL A 914 -4.34 21.17 -22.33
C VAL A 914 -5.48 20.18 -22.23
N LEU A 915 -6.71 20.67 -22.08
CA LEU A 915 -7.86 19.87 -21.69
C LEU A 915 -8.97 19.90 -22.75
N THR A 916 -9.59 18.75 -22.97
CA THR A 916 -10.83 18.60 -23.75
C THR A 916 -11.84 17.74 -23.00
N THR A 917 -13.11 17.84 -23.37
CA THR A 917 -14.19 17.05 -22.78
C THR A 917 -14.99 16.34 -23.87
N SER A 918 -15.59 15.21 -23.50
CA SER A 918 -16.49 14.44 -24.36
C SER A 918 -17.92 14.42 -23.81
N ASN A 919 -18.84 13.78 -24.55
CA ASN A 919 -20.26 13.73 -24.19
C ASN A 919 -20.50 13.20 -22.77
N ALA A 920 -21.19 14.00 -21.97
CA ALA A 920 -21.54 13.70 -20.60
C ALA A 920 -22.43 12.44 -20.47
N ILE A 921 -22.18 11.66 -19.41
CA ILE A 921 -23.06 10.59 -18.95
C ILE A 921 -24.05 11.21 -17.98
N GLN A 922 -25.33 11.27 -18.34
CA GLN A 922 -26.38 11.73 -17.43
C GLN A 922 -26.65 10.65 -16.37
N VAL A 923 -26.51 10.99 -15.10
CA VAL A 923 -26.83 10.11 -13.98
C VAL A 923 -28.25 10.46 -13.53
N GLY A 924 -29.12 9.45 -13.39
CA GLY A 924 -30.53 9.65 -13.05
C GLY A 924 -30.71 10.46 -11.77
N ASN A 925 -31.90 11.05 -11.59
CA ASN A 925 -32.25 11.85 -10.41
C ASN A 925 -32.35 11.02 -9.12
#